data_AF-A0A432UXQ4-F1
#
_entry.id   AF-A0A432UXQ4-F1
#
_cell.length_a   1.000
_cell.length_b   1.000
_cell.length_c   1.000
_cell.angle_alpha   90.00
_cell.angle_beta   90.00
_cell.angle_gamma   90.00
#
_symmetry.space_group_name_H-M   'P 1'
#
loop_
_entity.id
_entity.type
_entity.pdbx_description
1 polymer ?
#
loop_
_entity_poly.entity_id
_entity_poly.type
_entity_poly.pdbx_seq_one_letter_code
_entity_poly.pdbx_strand_id
1 'polypeptide(L)'
;GSTRMVCDISDGCKNNVKFGETVSLGDDFKIESILPKVEKGTEAKAHITPFTHMAAKRVLAGTVSPDAIKEAFSEVSQVVGIDVLDTAPMDITNTSEGSEASDDQRVYGAFLAAAGKMAVDDAGGLAAGLTKLTDSFKDGEFTAEDDFSITRFMDAAHVEAEHAEIKSPQLEKIIANIKAQIDKDGNYDPQPSPTATALPVKKAKALVGDIRTWVNSVNDLSDPAKAFDADVESAAKVLNSNSTVLAEMTVNVITSIFEKFQSMADEGTLQLGDHTINIADKQGASAGTVDVTLSDENGIKMVVSEQTLEDITFNFELATHLPKNVLNNSSFDLNKVKISTTGKVRKSEASMELNAVNLMVEFESPLTITPGADKPPLPKIKLANLSGKTILKADGATFDGNASMKFTQLTQPAMNGNSTVSLEKVSIDGEFLTSGGSSFSANATLTVNNAATFDTFAFLRHQPEMWINGHSTDDPLDARLKFSSLYPDQIQPPSFDANFSHGQTCYYGSDNYECRGEDFLGATEYVSDLVKQQYPSLIEIKNINVSVNHAGVALDTGYSAQMVFPDFETAEQFAQATLSVTLDLALEGYANSKAVITADRNKVKGGDLSIALIRDGRVTTYSVLVNADNPIPETLKVTNLDNVALELTRRGNQLSGKISVDGTKVGTIKNADSGLFMVRYQDGSFETLQ
;
A
#
# COMPACT_ATOMS: atom_id res chain seq x y z
N GLY A 1 -5.85 33.73 26.14
CA GLY A 1 -5.79 33.12 27.47
C GLY A 1 -4.41 32.63 27.87
N SER A 2 -4.30 32.15 29.11
CA SER A 2 -3.11 31.47 29.66
C SER A 2 -3.04 29.99 29.30
N THR A 3 -4.13 29.42 28.80
CA THR A 3 -4.20 28.03 28.31
C THR A 3 -3.45 27.92 26.98
N ARG A 4 -2.59 26.91 26.88
CA ARG A 4 -1.83 26.58 25.67
C ARG A 4 -2.08 25.13 25.29
N MET A 5 -2.02 24.84 24.00
CA MET A 5 -1.98 23.49 23.45
C MET A 5 -0.70 23.30 22.65
N VAL A 6 -0.25 22.07 22.51
CA VAL A 6 0.82 21.72 21.55
C VAL A 6 0.18 21.57 20.18
N CYS A 7 0.84 22.06 19.14
CA CYS A 7 0.42 21.90 17.76
C CYS A 7 0.84 20.53 17.25
N ASP A 8 -0.12 19.64 17.06
CA ASP A 8 0.05 18.26 16.60
C ASP A 8 -0.27 18.07 15.11
N ILE A 9 -0.39 19.17 14.35
CA ILE A 9 -0.75 19.16 12.93
C ILE A 9 0.51 19.25 12.05
N SER A 10 0.65 18.35 11.09
CA SER A 10 1.81 18.21 10.20
C SER A 10 2.18 19.49 9.45
N ASP A 11 1.17 20.21 8.97
CA ASP A 11 1.32 21.46 8.21
C ASP A 11 1.62 22.67 9.13
N GLY A 12 1.59 22.46 10.44
CA GLY A 12 1.58 23.49 11.46
C GLY A 12 0.20 24.09 11.70
N CYS A 13 0.09 24.82 12.80
CA CYS A 13 -1.11 25.53 13.24
C CYS A 13 -1.08 26.98 12.74
N LYS A 14 -2.24 27.67 12.80
CA LYS A 14 -2.35 29.08 12.37
C LYS A 14 -1.29 29.97 13.05
N ASN A 15 -0.92 31.06 12.37
CA ASN A 15 0.11 32.03 12.77
C ASN A 15 1.55 31.49 12.75
N ASN A 16 1.85 30.60 11.80
CA ASN A 16 3.18 30.00 11.59
C ASN A 16 3.69 29.20 12.80
N VAL A 17 2.78 28.68 13.63
CA VAL A 17 3.13 27.78 14.73
C VAL A 17 3.43 26.41 14.12
N LYS A 18 4.64 25.90 14.32
CA LYS A 18 5.07 24.64 13.73
C LYS A 18 4.59 23.44 14.56
N PHE A 19 4.63 22.26 13.95
CA PHE A 19 4.48 20.98 14.65
C PHE A 19 5.38 20.92 15.89
N GLY A 20 4.83 20.53 17.04
CA GLY A 20 5.49 20.50 18.35
C GLY A 20 5.59 21.84 19.09
N GLU A 21 5.24 22.97 18.45
CA GLU A 21 5.22 24.27 19.10
C GLU A 21 3.89 24.52 19.84
N THR A 22 3.89 25.45 20.80
CA THR A 22 2.67 25.72 21.58
C THR A 22 1.84 26.87 21.00
N VAL A 23 0.56 26.60 20.77
CA VAL A 23 -0.45 27.59 20.38
C VAL A 23 -1.18 28.12 21.62
N SER A 24 -1.42 29.43 21.68
CA SER A 24 -2.24 30.04 22.73
C SER A 24 -3.71 29.99 22.32
N LEU A 25 -4.57 29.60 23.26
CA LEU A 25 -6.01 29.54 23.01
C LEU A 25 -6.68 30.88 23.34
N GLY A 26 -7.70 31.21 22.54
CA GLY A 26 -8.62 32.31 22.84
C GLY A 26 -9.41 32.04 24.11
N ASP A 27 -9.90 33.09 24.76
CA ASP A 27 -10.69 32.96 26.00
C ASP A 27 -12.08 32.36 25.74
N ASP A 28 -12.49 32.29 24.47
CA ASP A 28 -13.69 31.69 23.93
C ASP A 28 -13.55 30.20 23.57
N PHE A 29 -12.32 29.66 23.59
CA PHE A 29 -12.09 28.24 23.31
C PHE A 29 -12.62 27.37 24.47
N LYS A 30 -13.54 26.45 24.15
CA LYS A 30 -14.13 25.53 25.13
C LYS A 30 -14.30 24.13 24.54
N ILE A 31 -13.80 23.14 25.27
CA ILE A 31 -14.14 21.73 25.11
C ILE A 31 -14.58 21.20 26.48
N GLU A 32 -15.53 20.27 26.50
CA GLU A 32 -16.14 19.74 27.72
C GLU A 32 -16.33 18.23 27.61
N SER A 33 -16.27 17.49 28.70
CA SER A 33 -16.52 16.04 28.73
C SER A 33 -17.56 15.75 29.83
N ILE A 34 -18.36 14.70 29.66
CA ILE A 34 -19.35 14.25 30.63
C ILE A 34 -18.93 12.87 31.12
N LEU A 35 -18.78 12.73 32.44
CA LEU A 35 -18.51 11.44 33.06
C LEU A 35 -19.81 10.74 33.44
N PRO A 36 -19.84 9.40 33.39
CA PRO A 36 -20.83 8.62 34.12
C PRO A 36 -20.83 8.98 35.61
N LYS A 37 -21.92 8.59 36.31
CA LYS A 37 -22.02 8.83 37.75
C LYS A 37 -20.80 8.27 38.49
N VAL A 38 -20.01 9.16 39.07
CA VAL A 38 -18.85 8.80 39.90
C VAL A 38 -19.32 8.46 41.31
N GLU A 39 -18.95 7.28 41.82
CA GLU A 39 -19.28 6.90 43.19
C GLU A 39 -18.51 7.75 44.20
N LYS A 40 -19.12 7.99 45.36
CA LYS A 40 -18.48 8.80 46.38
C LYS A 40 -17.24 8.05 46.91
N GLY A 41 -16.08 8.69 46.77
CA GLY A 41 -14.80 8.14 47.27
C GLY A 41 -14.02 7.32 46.25
N THR A 42 -14.49 7.21 45.00
CA THR A 42 -13.71 6.63 43.89
C THR A 42 -12.97 7.71 43.12
N GLU A 43 -11.72 7.45 42.73
CA GLU A 43 -11.01 8.28 41.76
C GLU A 43 -11.64 8.10 40.38
N ALA A 44 -11.96 9.20 39.70
CA ALA A 44 -12.43 9.18 38.32
C ALA A 44 -11.44 9.95 37.45
N LYS A 45 -11.07 9.34 36.33
CA LYS A 45 -10.23 9.96 35.31
C LYS A 45 -11.11 10.36 34.14
N ALA A 46 -10.82 11.52 33.56
CA ALA A 46 -11.52 12.03 32.39
C ALA A 46 -10.48 12.57 31.42
N HIS A 47 -10.56 12.11 30.17
CA HIS A 47 -9.83 12.72 29.08
C HIS A 47 -10.70 13.81 28.44
N ILE A 48 -10.17 15.02 28.36
CA ILE A 48 -10.85 16.16 27.72
C ILE A 48 -10.29 16.28 26.31
N THR A 49 -11.05 15.83 25.33
CA THR A 49 -10.64 15.76 23.92
C THR A 49 -11.78 16.24 23.02
N PRO A 50 -11.52 16.55 21.74
CA PRO A 50 -12.57 16.78 20.74
C PRO A 50 -13.64 15.67 20.72
N PHE A 51 -13.26 14.40 20.92
CA PHE A 51 -14.21 13.28 20.88
C PHE A 51 -15.04 13.15 22.14
N THR A 52 -14.45 13.35 23.32
CA THR A 52 -15.26 13.41 24.55
C THR A 52 -16.15 14.65 24.58
N HIS A 53 -15.77 15.71 23.84
CA HIS A 53 -16.62 16.86 23.55
C HIS A 53 -17.78 16.55 22.61
N MET A 54 -17.52 15.83 21.53
CA MET A 54 -18.53 15.35 20.61
C MET A 54 -19.57 14.48 21.33
N ALA A 55 -19.13 13.53 22.16
CA ALA A 55 -20.01 12.71 22.99
C ALA A 55 -20.82 13.57 23.98
N ALA A 56 -20.21 14.56 24.62
CA ALA A 56 -20.92 15.47 25.52
C ALA A 56 -22.02 16.27 24.79
N LYS A 57 -21.74 16.80 23.58
CA LYS A 57 -22.75 17.52 22.78
C LYS A 57 -23.90 16.63 22.36
N ARG A 58 -23.59 15.39 21.94
CA ARG A 58 -24.56 14.35 21.62
C ARG A 58 -25.51 14.08 22.79
N VAL A 59 -24.98 13.91 24.01
CA VAL A 59 -25.80 13.73 25.23
C VAL A 59 -26.67 14.97 25.53
N LEU A 60 -26.09 16.17 25.42
CA LEU A 60 -26.77 17.43 25.76
C LEU A 60 -27.82 17.87 24.74
N ALA A 61 -27.80 17.31 23.53
CA ALA A 61 -28.86 17.50 22.54
C ALA A 61 -30.17 16.83 22.95
N GLY A 62 -30.11 15.81 23.81
CA GLY A 62 -31.24 15.02 24.29
C GLY A 62 -31.43 15.08 25.81
N THR A 63 -31.98 13.99 26.37
CA THR A 63 -32.17 13.84 27.81
C THR A 63 -30.93 13.22 28.45
N VAL A 64 -30.28 13.96 29.36
CA VAL A 64 -29.11 13.48 30.09
C VAL A 64 -29.50 12.33 31.03
N SER A 65 -28.96 11.14 30.77
CA SER A 65 -29.13 9.94 31.58
C SER A 65 -27.87 9.07 31.54
N PRO A 66 -27.67 8.14 32.50
CA PRO A 66 -26.54 7.21 32.45
C PRO A 66 -26.50 6.37 31.18
N ASP A 67 -27.65 6.02 30.61
CA ASP A 67 -27.73 5.24 29.38
C ASP A 67 -27.39 6.10 28.17
N ALA A 68 -27.93 7.33 28.08
CA ALA A 68 -27.59 8.28 27.01
C ALA A 68 -26.09 8.62 27.00
N ILE A 69 -25.43 8.71 28.17
CA ILE A 69 -23.98 8.88 28.25
C ILE A 69 -23.27 7.68 27.63
N LYS A 70 -23.62 6.45 28.03
CA LYS A 70 -22.96 5.25 27.49
C LYS A 70 -23.19 5.06 25.99
N GLU A 71 -24.40 5.34 25.51
CA GLU A 71 -24.75 5.27 24.08
C GLU A 71 -23.93 6.29 23.28
N ALA A 72 -23.91 7.56 23.68
CA ALA A 72 -23.14 8.59 22.99
C ALA A 72 -21.63 8.31 22.95
N PHE A 73 -21.05 7.83 24.05
CA PHE A 73 -19.65 7.44 24.06
C PHE A 73 -19.39 6.19 23.19
N SER A 74 -20.35 5.25 23.12
CA SER A 74 -20.27 4.09 22.22
C SER A 74 -20.36 4.48 20.73
N GLU A 75 -21.23 5.42 20.37
CA GLU A 75 -21.34 6.01 19.03
C GLU A 75 -20.01 6.68 18.65
N VAL A 76 -19.49 7.56 19.50
CA VAL A 76 -18.22 8.25 19.24
C VAL A 76 -17.02 7.30 19.19
N SER A 77 -16.99 6.26 20.02
CA SER A 77 -15.96 5.24 19.95
C SER A 77 -15.95 4.48 18.62
N GLN A 78 -17.10 4.32 17.97
CA GLN A 78 -17.17 3.75 16.62
C GLN A 78 -16.62 4.70 15.56
N VAL A 79 -16.67 6.02 15.77
CA VAL A 79 -16.10 7.02 14.85
C VAL A 79 -14.57 6.96 14.80
N VAL A 80 -13.90 6.50 15.85
CA VAL A 80 -12.42 6.44 15.93
C VAL A 80 -11.89 5.03 16.18
N GLY A 81 -12.76 4.02 16.26
CA GLY A 81 -12.41 2.61 16.44
C GLY A 81 -11.73 2.24 17.77
N ILE A 82 -11.80 3.10 18.78
CA ILE A 82 -11.20 2.92 20.10
C ILE A 82 -12.12 3.45 21.22
N ASP A 83 -11.89 3.01 22.45
CA ASP A 83 -12.59 3.54 23.63
C ASP A 83 -12.10 4.96 23.97
N VAL A 84 -12.91 5.98 23.67
CA VAL A 84 -12.52 7.39 23.88
C VAL A 84 -12.61 7.85 25.33
N LEU A 85 -13.27 7.06 26.19
CA LEU A 85 -13.47 7.38 27.60
C LEU A 85 -12.28 6.91 28.44
N ASP A 86 -11.82 5.68 28.21
CA ASP A 86 -10.78 5.04 29.03
C ASP A 86 -9.38 5.05 28.39
N THR A 87 -9.26 5.29 27.09
CA THR A 87 -7.96 5.38 26.41
C THR A 87 -7.36 6.77 26.64
N ALA A 88 -6.15 6.82 27.21
CA ALA A 88 -5.42 8.08 27.34
C ALA A 88 -4.80 8.48 25.98
N PRO A 89 -4.94 9.73 25.53
CA PRO A 89 -4.33 10.15 24.28
C PRO A 89 -2.81 10.28 24.37
N MET A 90 -2.12 9.99 23.27
CA MET A 90 -0.68 10.24 23.11
C MET A 90 -0.43 11.60 22.45
N ASP A 91 0.61 12.32 22.90
CA ASP A 91 1.16 13.47 22.17
C ASP A 91 2.02 12.96 21.00
N ILE A 92 1.51 13.14 19.78
CA ILE A 92 2.18 12.67 18.57
C ILE A 92 3.42 13.49 18.17
N THR A 93 3.63 14.65 18.82
CA THR A 93 4.83 15.48 18.62
C THR A 93 6.01 14.99 19.45
N ASN A 94 5.75 14.15 20.46
CA ASN A 94 6.77 13.59 21.33
C ASN A 94 6.99 12.09 21.05
N THR A 95 7.83 11.79 20.06
CA THR A 95 8.14 10.42 19.65
C THR A 95 8.76 9.56 20.76
N SER A 96 9.36 10.17 21.78
CA SER A 96 9.89 9.44 22.95
C SER A 96 8.77 8.85 23.83
N GLU A 97 7.67 9.57 24.02
CA GLU A 97 6.46 9.06 24.69
C GLU A 97 5.77 7.97 23.86
N GLY A 98 5.84 8.07 22.53
CA GLY A 98 5.24 7.10 21.61
C GLY A 98 5.83 5.70 21.64
N SER A 99 7.08 5.57 22.10
CA SER A 99 7.75 4.28 22.27
C SER A 99 7.20 3.47 23.45
N GLU A 100 6.66 4.14 24.48
CA GLU A 100 6.04 3.51 25.66
C GLU A 100 4.51 3.45 25.56
N ALA A 101 3.90 4.25 24.68
CA ALA A 101 2.46 4.22 24.43
C ALA A 101 1.99 2.86 23.91
N SER A 102 0.78 2.45 24.30
CA SER A 102 0.10 1.32 23.65
C SER A 102 -0.42 1.71 22.26
N ASP A 103 -0.79 0.71 21.46
CA ASP A 103 -1.23 0.96 20.08
C ASP A 103 -2.53 1.78 20.03
N ASP A 104 -3.48 1.51 20.93
CA ASP A 104 -4.71 2.30 21.08
C ASP A 104 -4.43 3.77 21.37
N GLN A 105 -3.40 4.07 22.17
CA GLN A 105 -3.04 5.45 22.51
C GLN A 105 -2.40 6.18 21.32
N ARG A 106 -1.56 5.47 20.53
CA ARG A 106 -1.00 5.97 19.27
C ARG A 106 -2.10 6.28 18.26
N VAL A 107 -3.03 5.35 18.07
CA VAL A 107 -4.22 5.53 17.22
C VAL A 107 -5.04 6.73 17.70
N TYR A 108 -5.25 6.85 19.02
CA TYR A 108 -6.02 7.99 19.55
C TYR A 108 -5.35 9.33 19.23
N GLY A 109 -4.03 9.42 19.42
CA GLY A 109 -3.24 10.61 19.10
C GLY A 109 -3.39 11.01 17.63
N ALA A 110 -3.32 10.06 16.70
CA ALA A 110 -3.52 10.32 15.27
C ALA A 110 -4.91 10.90 14.95
N PHE A 111 -5.98 10.33 15.52
CA PHE A 111 -7.33 10.86 15.34
C PHE A 111 -7.51 12.25 15.97
N LEU A 112 -6.84 12.54 17.09
CA LEU A 112 -6.87 13.86 17.71
C LEU A 112 -6.19 14.92 16.83
N ALA A 113 -5.03 14.61 16.29
CA ALA A 113 -4.35 15.48 15.33
C ALA A 113 -5.21 15.71 14.09
N ALA A 114 -5.90 14.68 13.58
CA ALA A 114 -6.83 14.82 12.47
C ALA A 114 -8.01 15.74 12.78
N ALA A 115 -8.58 15.65 13.99
CA ALA A 115 -9.62 16.58 14.44
C ALA A 115 -9.08 18.01 14.54
N GLY A 116 -7.84 18.17 15.02
CA GLY A 116 -7.11 19.43 15.04
C GLY A 116 -6.90 20.00 13.63
N LYS A 117 -6.43 19.18 12.69
CA LYS A 117 -6.22 19.53 11.28
C LYS A 117 -7.50 20.03 10.63
N MET A 118 -8.58 19.25 10.73
CA MET A 118 -9.89 19.63 10.21
C MET A 118 -10.39 20.94 10.82
N ALA A 119 -10.16 21.14 12.12
CA ALA A 119 -10.60 22.35 12.79
C ALA A 119 -9.75 23.60 12.46
N VAL A 120 -8.45 23.43 12.21
CA VAL A 120 -7.54 24.52 11.82
C VAL A 120 -7.75 24.95 10.37
N ASP A 121 -8.04 24.01 9.47
CA ASP A 121 -8.33 24.28 8.07
C ASP A 121 -9.66 25.05 7.89
N ASP A 122 -10.51 25.09 8.92
CA ASP A 122 -11.72 25.89 8.88
C ASP A 122 -11.41 27.40 8.81
N ALA A 123 -12.11 28.08 7.90
CA ALA A 123 -11.94 29.52 7.68
C ALA A 123 -12.29 30.36 8.92
N GLY A 124 -13.24 29.90 9.75
CA GLY A 124 -13.62 30.49 11.03
C GLY A 124 -12.62 30.24 12.17
N GLY A 125 -11.64 29.36 11.97
CA GLY A 125 -10.59 29.05 12.93
C GLY A 125 -10.93 27.90 13.88
N LEU A 126 -9.97 27.55 14.73
CA LEU A 126 -9.97 26.32 15.56
C LEU A 126 -11.28 26.09 16.33
N ALA A 127 -11.79 27.11 17.02
CA ALA A 127 -13.01 26.99 17.81
C ALA A 127 -14.26 26.75 16.92
N ALA A 128 -14.34 27.42 15.77
CA ALA A 128 -15.44 27.23 14.82
C ALA A 128 -15.37 25.86 14.16
N GLY A 129 -14.18 25.41 13.77
CA GLY A 129 -13.97 24.08 13.20
C GLY A 129 -14.31 22.94 14.16
N LEU A 130 -13.93 23.04 15.44
CA LEU A 130 -14.36 22.08 16.47
C LEU A 130 -15.87 22.11 16.71
N THR A 131 -16.48 23.30 16.66
CA THR A 131 -17.94 23.43 16.77
C THR A 131 -18.63 22.69 15.62
N LYS A 132 -18.16 22.87 14.38
CA LYS A 132 -18.65 22.13 13.20
C LYS A 132 -18.51 20.64 13.35
N LEU A 133 -17.35 20.14 13.81
CA LEU A 133 -17.17 18.71 14.11
C LEU A 133 -18.25 18.21 15.07
N THR A 134 -18.52 18.93 16.17
CA THR A 134 -19.53 18.49 17.14
C THR A 134 -20.97 18.68 16.69
N ASP A 135 -21.26 19.72 15.91
CA ASP A 135 -22.61 19.99 15.40
C ASP A 135 -22.98 18.98 14.30
N SER A 136 -22.01 18.58 13.48
CA SER A 136 -22.16 17.55 12.42
C SER A 136 -22.35 16.13 12.96
N PHE A 137 -22.31 15.91 14.27
CA PHE A 137 -22.53 14.60 14.90
C PHE A 137 -23.59 14.67 16.01
N LYS A 138 -24.31 15.78 16.09
CA LYS A 138 -25.20 16.06 17.22
C LYS A 138 -26.40 15.10 17.25
N ASP A 139 -26.87 14.69 16.09
CA ASP A 139 -27.91 13.68 15.88
C ASP A 139 -27.39 12.24 16.01
N GLY A 140 -26.08 12.03 15.89
CA GLY A 140 -25.40 10.74 16.04
C GLY A 140 -24.93 10.14 14.72
N GLU A 141 -25.10 10.86 13.61
CA GLU A 141 -24.67 10.45 12.27
C GLU A 141 -23.79 11.54 11.64
N PHE A 142 -23.00 11.18 10.63
CA PHE A 142 -22.41 12.12 9.69
C PHE A 142 -23.09 11.94 8.34
N THR A 143 -23.46 13.03 7.70
CA THR A 143 -24.19 13.08 6.43
C THR A 143 -23.41 13.86 5.37
N ALA A 144 -23.79 13.71 4.10
CA ALA A 144 -23.20 14.48 3.01
C ALA A 144 -23.47 15.99 3.10
N GLU A 145 -24.53 16.39 3.81
CA GLU A 145 -24.92 17.77 4.06
C GLU A 145 -24.14 18.44 5.19
N ASP A 146 -23.40 17.66 5.99
CA ASP A 146 -22.62 18.21 7.09
C ASP A 146 -21.41 19.01 6.62
N ASP A 147 -21.07 20.05 7.38
CA ASP A 147 -19.86 20.85 7.16
C ASP A 147 -18.57 20.05 7.40
N PHE A 148 -18.69 18.87 8.05
CA PHE A 148 -17.60 17.96 8.36
C PHE A 148 -17.74 16.65 7.59
N SER A 149 -16.71 16.28 6.82
CA SER A 149 -16.70 15.02 6.05
C SER A 149 -15.94 13.92 6.80
N ILE A 150 -16.65 12.83 7.11
CA ILE A 150 -16.07 11.63 7.74
C ILE A 150 -14.94 11.02 6.89
N THR A 151 -15.08 10.99 5.57
CA THR A 151 -14.03 10.50 4.65
C THR A 151 -12.76 11.34 4.75
N ARG A 152 -12.89 12.68 4.71
CA ARG A 152 -11.74 13.58 4.86
C ARG A 152 -11.08 13.44 6.22
N PHE A 153 -11.86 13.18 7.25
CA PHE A 153 -11.34 12.96 8.61
C PHE A 153 -10.52 11.67 8.71
N MET A 154 -10.97 10.56 8.10
CA MET A 154 -10.19 9.33 8.01
C MET A 154 -8.88 9.53 7.24
N ASP A 155 -8.91 10.28 6.13
CA ASP A 155 -7.71 10.61 5.36
C ASP A 155 -6.75 11.50 6.16
N ALA A 156 -7.26 12.46 6.93
CA ALA A 156 -6.45 13.30 7.82
C ALA A 156 -5.78 12.45 8.91
N ALA A 157 -6.47 11.50 9.53
CA ALA A 157 -5.88 10.60 10.54
C ALA A 157 -4.69 9.81 9.99
N HIS A 158 -4.78 9.33 8.75
CA HIS A 158 -3.67 8.68 8.06
C HIS A 158 -2.50 9.64 7.84
N VAL A 159 -2.76 10.85 7.32
CA VAL A 159 -1.72 11.85 7.02
C VAL A 159 -0.97 12.29 8.27
N GLU A 160 -1.69 12.59 9.36
CA GLU A 160 -1.07 13.04 10.61
C GLU A 160 -0.25 11.90 11.26
N ALA A 161 -0.73 10.66 11.17
CA ALA A 161 0.03 9.49 11.62
C ALA A 161 1.31 9.25 10.81
N GLU A 162 1.24 9.36 9.48
CA GLU A 162 2.40 9.26 8.59
C GLU A 162 3.44 10.32 8.94
N HIS A 163 3.02 11.58 9.14
CA HIS A 163 3.92 12.67 9.47
C HIS A 163 4.62 12.47 10.82
N ALA A 164 3.89 11.98 11.82
CA ALA A 164 4.42 11.70 13.15
C ALA A 164 5.18 10.35 13.23
N GLU A 165 5.35 9.65 12.10
CA GLU A 165 5.97 8.32 12.01
C GLU A 165 5.31 7.28 12.93
N ILE A 166 3.99 7.39 13.13
CA ILE A 166 3.21 6.45 13.94
C ILE A 166 3.07 5.14 13.17
N LYS A 167 3.80 4.12 13.63
CA LYS A 167 3.72 2.76 13.09
C LYS A 167 2.64 1.97 13.82
N SER A 168 1.39 2.07 13.35
CA SER A 168 0.27 1.26 13.86
C SER A 168 -0.51 0.63 12.70
N PRO A 169 -0.35 -0.70 12.48
CA PRO A 169 -1.23 -1.45 11.57
C PRO A 169 -2.71 -1.39 11.99
N GLN A 170 -2.98 -1.14 13.27
CA GLN A 170 -4.35 -1.00 13.79
C GLN A 170 -5.05 0.25 13.25
N LEU A 171 -4.32 1.35 13.03
CA LEU A 171 -4.90 2.57 12.45
C LEU A 171 -5.51 2.29 11.07
N GLU A 172 -4.76 1.63 10.18
CA GLU A 172 -5.24 1.31 8.83
C GLU A 172 -6.46 0.39 8.87
N LYS A 173 -6.51 -0.56 9.82
CA LYS A 173 -7.68 -1.42 10.04
C LYS A 173 -8.91 -0.61 10.44
N ILE A 174 -8.75 0.31 11.38
CA ILE A 174 -9.84 1.16 11.87
C ILE A 174 -10.35 2.04 10.74
N ILE A 175 -9.45 2.70 10.01
CA ILE A 175 -9.80 3.54 8.85
C ILE A 175 -10.56 2.71 7.81
N ALA A 176 -10.08 1.50 7.48
CA ALA A 176 -10.76 0.62 6.54
C ALA A 176 -12.15 0.19 7.03
N ASN A 177 -12.29 -0.14 8.32
CA ASN A 177 -13.58 -0.51 8.93
C ASN A 177 -14.60 0.63 8.93
N ILE A 178 -14.17 1.86 9.21
CA ILE A 178 -15.06 3.02 9.18
C ILE A 178 -15.44 3.34 7.74
N LYS A 179 -14.46 3.39 6.82
CA LYS A 179 -14.74 3.61 5.40
C LYS A 179 -15.67 2.55 4.81
N ALA A 180 -15.57 1.31 5.25
CA ALA A 180 -16.49 0.25 4.86
C ALA A 180 -17.94 0.56 5.24
N GLN A 181 -18.18 1.26 6.35
CA GLN A 181 -19.52 1.58 6.85
C GLN A 181 -20.12 2.85 6.26
N ILE A 182 -19.35 3.63 5.52
CA ILE A 182 -19.87 4.80 4.80
C ILE A 182 -20.76 4.29 3.66
N ASP A 183 -21.99 4.78 3.58
CA ASP A 183 -22.91 4.43 2.51
C ASP A 183 -22.53 5.10 1.18
N LYS A 184 -23.23 4.71 0.10
CA LYS A 184 -23.00 5.26 -1.25
C LYS A 184 -23.24 6.77 -1.37
N ASP A 185 -24.03 7.34 -0.48
CA ASP A 185 -24.37 8.76 -0.46
C ASP A 185 -23.37 9.55 0.41
N GLY A 186 -22.43 8.85 1.08
CA GLY A 186 -21.38 9.44 1.90
C GLY A 186 -21.76 9.55 3.38
N ASN A 187 -22.87 8.95 3.80
CA ASN A 187 -23.32 9.01 5.18
C ASN A 187 -22.68 7.91 6.02
N TYR A 188 -22.42 8.22 7.28
CA TYR A 188 -21.93 7.29 8.29
C TYR A 188 -22.75 7.43 9.57
N ASP A 189 -23.53 6.39 9.85
CA ASP A 189 -24.41 6.33 11.03
C ASP A 189 -23.89 5.24 12.00
N PRO A 190 -22.97 5.60 12.92
CA PRO A 190 -22.50 4.68 13.95
C PRO A 190 -23.60 4.45 14.99
N GLN A 191 -24.29 3.31 14.90
CA GLN A 191 -25.31 2.93 15.87
C GLN A 191 -24.68 2.54 17.22
N PRO A 192 -25.16 3.01 18.38
CA PRO A 192 -24.59 2.62 19.67
C PRO A 192 -24.65 1.09 19.81
N SER A 193 -23.61 0.51 20.40
CA SER A 193 -23.62 -0.94 20.59
C SER A 193 -24.86 -1.34 21.43
N PRO A 194 -25.63 -2.36 21.00
CA PRO A 194 -26.76 -2.88 21.78
C PRO A 194 -26.35 -3.39 23.18
N THR A 195 -25.06 -3.59 23.40
CA THR A 195 -24.48 -4.00 24.67
C THR A 195 -23.66 -2.93 25.38
N ALA A 196 -23.61 -1.70 24.88
CA ALA A 196 -22.92 -0.58 25.53
C ALA A 196 -23.35 -0.40 27.00
N THR A 197 -24.65 -0.52 27.29
CA THR A 197 -25.23 -0.36 28.64
C THR A 197 -25.27 -1.65 29.46
N ALA A 198 -24.89 -2.79 28.88
CA ALA A 198 -25.05 -4.10 29.48
C ALA A 198 -23.99 -4.41 30.56
N LEU A 199 -24.35 -5.30 31.50
CA LEU A 199 -23.40 -5.86 32.47
C LEU A 199 -22.33 -6.73 31.77
N PRO A 200 -21.12 -6.89 32.36
CA PRO A 200 -20.01 -7.60 31.71
C PRO A 200 -20.35 -9.00 31.20
N VAL A 201 -21.06 -9.82 31.99
CA VAL A 201 -21.46 -11.16 31.53
C VAL A 201 -22.45 -11.10 30.35
N LYS A 202 -23.33 -10.10 30.31
CA LYS A 202 -24.27 -9.91 29.19
C LYS A 202 -23.55 -9.45 27.92
N LYS A 203 -22.55 -8.56 28.03
CA LYS A 203 -21.63 -8.20 26.92
C LYS A 203 -20.92 -9.44 26.37
N ALA A 204 -20.38 -10.27 27.26
CA ALA A 204 -19.70 -11.52 26.89
C ALA A 204 -20.61 -12.53 26.18
N LYS A 205 -21.87 -12.66 26.61
CA LYS A 205 -22.87 -13.50 25.95
C LYS A 205 -23.25 -12.99 24.57
N ALA A 206 -23.35 -11.67 24.39
CA ALA A 206 -23.64 -11.08 23.08
C ALA A 206 -22.55 -11.41 22.06
N LEU A 207 -21.27 -11.29 22.42
CA LEU A 207 -20.16 -11.69 21.54
C LEU A 207 -20.23 -13.18 21.15
N VAL A 208 -20.50 -14.07 22.11
CA VAL A 208 -20.67 -15.51 21.82
C VAL A 208 -21.86 -15.76 20.88
N GLY A 209 -22.96 -15.02 21.05
CA GLY A 209 -24.10 -15.05 20.16
C GLY A 209 -23.77 -14.57 18.74
N ASP A 210 -23.01 -13.47 18.61
CA ASP A 210 -22.56 -12.95 17.32
C ASP A 210 -21.66 -13.95 16.58
N ILE A 211 -20.72 -14.60 17.29
CA ILE A 211 -19.89 -15.68 16.74
C ILE A 211 -20.74 -16.83 16.22
N ARG A 212 -21.69 -17.33 17.02
CA ARG A 212 -22.57 -18.43 16.62
C ARG A 212 -23.39 -18.06 15.39
N THR A 213 -23.92 -16.84 15.37
CA THR A 213 -24.71 -16.34 14.26
C THR A 213 -23.89 -16.29 12.97
N TRP A 214 -22.66 -15.79 13.05
CA TRP A 214 -21.74 -15.77 11.92
C TRP A 214 -21.42 -17.18 11.41
N VAL A 215 -21.01 -18.09 12.29
CA VAL A 215 -20.69 -19.48 11.92
C VAL A 215 -21.89 -20.17 11.25
N ASN A 216 -23.11 -19.96 11.75
CA ASN A 216 -24.31 -20.50 11.13
C ASN A 216 -24.61 -19.87 9.79
N SER A 217 -24.48 -18.54 9.67
CA SER A 217 -24.69 -17.82 8.40
C SER A 217 -23.71 -18.30 7.33
N VAL A 218 -22.46 -18.60 7.70
CA VAL A 218 -21.48 -19.20 6.81
C VAL A 218 -21.84 -20.66 6.48
N ASN A 219 -22.32 -21.46 7.44
CA ASN A 219 -22.71 -22.84 7.15
C ASN A 219 -23.97 -22.96 6.26
N ASP A 220 -24.88 -21.98 6.35
CA ASP A 220 -26.16 -21.97 5.62
C ASP A 220 -26.01 -21.47 4.18
N LEU A 221 -24.95 -20.71 3.87
CA LEU A 221 -24.56 -20.44 2.49
C LEU A 221 -24.23 -21.76 1.80
N SER A 222 -25.02 -22.13 0.79
CA SER A 222 -24.92 -23.43 0.10
C SER A 222 -23.54 -23.76 -0.50
N ASP A 223 -22.63 -22.79 -0.60
CA ASP A 223 -21.17 -22.92 -0.57
C ASP A 223 -20.56 -21.50 -0.49
N PRO A 224 -20.16 -20.98 0.70
CA PRO A 224 -19.67 -19.61 0.86
C PRO A 224 -18.47 -19.31 -0.02
N ALA A 225 -17.62 -20.33 -0.20
CA ALA A 225 -16.45 -20.24 -1.02
C ALA A 225 -16.84 -20.01 -2.48
N LYS A 226 -17.95 -20.55 -2.98
CA LYS A 226 -18.38 -20.33 -4.38
C LYS A 226 -18.89 -18.92 -4.66
N ALA A 227 -19.62 -18.30 -3.73
CA ALA A 227 -20.09 -16.93 -3.92
C ALA A 227 -18.90 -15.96 -3.96
N PHE A 228 -17.99 -16.10 -2.98
CA PHE A 228 -16.74 -15.35 -2.96
C PHE A 228 -15.84 -15.67 -4.17
N ASP A 229 -15.75 -16.93 -4.59
CA ASP A 229 -14.98 -17.35 -5.78
C ASP A 229 -15.55 -16.74 -7.06
N ALA A 230 -16.87 -16.62 -7.20
CA ALA A 230 -17.50 -15.95 -8.35
C ALA A 230 -17.20 -14.44 -8.39
N ASP A 231 -17.16 -13.78 -7.23
CA ASP A 231 -16.80 -12.36 -7.12
C ASP A 231 -15.30 -12.15 -7.43
N VAL A 232 -14.44 -13.02 -6.88
CA VAL A 232 -13.00 -13.05 -7.18
C VAL A 232 -12.73 -13.36 -8.67
N GLU A 233 -13.47 -14.30 -9.27
CA GLU A 233 -13.37 -14.62 -10.70
C GLU A 233 -13.78 -13.42 -11.55
N SER A 234 -14.81 -12.67 -11.14
CA SER A 234 -15.23 -11.45 -11.83
C SER A 234 -14.16 -10.36 -11.75
N ALA A 235 -13.55 -10.16 -10.57
CA ALA A 235 -12.42 -9.24 -10.42
C ALA A 235 -11.21 -9.68 -11.28
N ALA A 236 -10.89 -10.98 -11.28
CA ALA A 236 -9.81 -11.56 -12.08
C ALA A 236 -10.06 -11.43 -13.60
N LYS A 237 -11.31 -11.55 -14.05
CA LYS A 237 -11.70 -11.32 -15.45
C LYS A 237 -11.43 -9.87 -15.88
N VAL A 238 -11.73 -8.90 -15.02
CA VAL A 238 -11.48 -7.49 -15.35
C VAL A 238 -9.98 -7.17 -15.31
N LEU A 239 -9.22 -7.80 -14.42
CA LEU A 239 -7.76 -7.66 -14.28
C LEU A 239 -6.98 -8.73 -15.06
N ASN A 240 -7.52 -9.17 -16.19
CA ASN A 240 -6.93 -10.26 -16.99
C ASN A 240 -5.87 -9.76 -17.99
N SER A 241 -5.32 -10.69 -18.78
CA SER A 241 -4.36 -10.40 -19.84
C SER A 241 -4.86 -9.40 -20.90
N ASN A 242 -6.18 -9.33 -21.16
CA ASN A 242 -6.73 -8.34 -22.08
C ASN A 242 -6.57 -6.92 -21.52
N SER A 243 -6.86 -6.70 -20.24
CA SER A 243 -6.63 -5.41 -19.58
C SER A 243 -5.15 -5.04 -19.55
N THR A 244 -4.26 -6.02 -19.34
CA THR A 244 -2.81 -5.83 -19.40
C THR A 244 -2.36 -5.37 -20.78
N VAL A 245 -2.83 -6.01 -21.86
CA VAL A 245 -2.50 -5.60 -23.23
C VAL A 245 -2.94 -4.17 -23.53
N LEU A 246 -4.12 -3.73 -23.06
CA LEU A 246 -4.57 -2.34 -23.23
C LEU A 246 -3.68 -1.35 -22.47
N ALA A 247 -3.27 -1.69 -21.24
CA ALA A 247 -2.36 -0.87 -20.46
C ALA A 247 -0.96 -0.80 -21.08
N GLU A 248 -0.41 -1.93 -21.53
CA GLU A 248 0.87 -1.99 -22.23
C GLU A 248 0.87 -1.16 -23.51
N MET A 249 -0.20 -1.24 -24.30
CA MET A 249 -0.32 -0.43 -25.51
C MET A 249 -0.39 1.07 -25.19
N THR A 250 -1.14 1.45 -24.16
CA THR A 250 -1.20 2.83 -23.68
C THR A 250 0.19 3.33 -23.30
N VAL A 251 0.94 2.56 -22.51
CA VAL A 251 2.31 2.89 -22.11
C VAL A 251 3.22 2.98 -23.34
N ASN A 252 3.13 2.05 -24.28
CA ASN A 252 3.98 2.04 -25.47
C ASN A 252 3.79 3.29 -26.33
N VAL A 253 2.52 3.68 -26.58
CA VAL A 253 2.21 4.90 -27.34
C VAL A 253 2.73 6.13 -26.60
N ILE A 254 2.46 6.25 -25.29
CA ILE A 254 2.92 7.39 -24.48
C ILE A 254 4.45 7.50 -24.51
N THR A 255 5.17 6.39 -24.29
CA THR A 255 6.64 6.36 -24.31
C THR A 255 7.18 6.79 -25.68
N SER A 256 6.63 6.25 -26.77
CA SER A 256 7.04 6.61 -28.14
C SER A 256 6.83 8.10 -28.43
N ILE A 257 5.73 8.69 -27.94
CA ILE A 257 5.47 10.13 -28.06
C ILE A 257 6.53 10.94 -27.32
N PHE A 258 6.82 10.60 -26.06
CA PHE A 258 7.82 11.30 -25.26
C PHE A 258 9.22 11.19 -25.85
N GLU A 259 9.65 10.00 -26.27
CA GLU A 259 10.95 9.78 -26.92
C GLU A 259 11.07 10.60 -28.21
N LYS A 260 10.01 10.62 -29.03
CA LYS A 260 10.03 11.41 -30.27
C LYS A 260 10.08 12.91 -29.99
N PHE A 261 9.29 13.41 -29.05
CA PHE A 261 9.31 14.82 -28.68
C PHE A 261 10.62 15.22 -28.00
N GLN A 262 11.23 14.35 -27.21
CA GLN A 262 12.57 14.57 -26.67
C GLN A 262 13.59 14.73 -27.80
N SER A 263 13.62 13.81 -28.76
CA SER A 263 14.50 13.91 -29.94
C SER A 263 14.26 15.22 -30.72
N MET A 264 13.00 15.61 -30.95
CA MET A 264 12.69 16.87 -31.65
C MET A 264 13.08 18.11 -30.83
N ALA A 265 12.99 18.05 -29.50
CA ALA A 265 13.43 19.12 -28.61
C ALA A 265 14.96 19.28 -28.65
N ASP A 266 15.69 18.16 -28.59
CA ASP A 266 17.16 18.14 -28.69
C ASP A 266 17.65 18.69 -30.04
N GLU A 267 16.91 18.43 -31.12
CA GLU A 267 17.16 18.98 -32.46
C GLU A 267 16.67 20.44 -32.63
N GLY A 268 15.94 21.01 -31.66
CA GLY A 268 15.34 22.34 -31.74
C GLY A 268 14.19 22.46 -32.77
N THR A 269 13.56 21.34 -33.13
CA THR A 269 12.50 21.25 -34.15
C THR A 269 11.10 21.09 -33.56
N LEU A 270 10.98 20.85 -32.24
CA LEU A 270 9.69 20.71 -31.57
C LEU A 270 8.89 22.02 -31.61
N GLN A 271 7.66 21.96 -32.12
CA GLN A 271 6.74 23.10 -32.26
C GLN A 271 5.34 22.69 -31.79
N LEU A 272 4.51 23.66 -31.39
CA LEU A 272 3.08 23.41 -31.20
C LEU A 272 2.41 23.10 -32.55
N GLY A 273 1.39 22.25 -32.55
CA GLY A 273 0.68 21.81 -33.75
C GLY A 273 0.61 20.28 -33.87
N ASP A 274 0.27 19.81 -35.07
CA ASP A 274 0.07 18.40 -35.36
C ASP A 274 1.39 17.70 -35.73
N HIS A 275 1.59 16.51 -35.16
CA HIS A 275 2.75 15.66 -35.37
C HIS A 275 2.31 14.23 -35.64
N THR A 276 2.95 13.56 -36.60
CA THR A 276 2.76 12.12 -36.83
C THR A 276 3.96 11.37 -36.28
N ILE A 277 3.71 10.44 -35.36
CA ILE A 277 4.74 9.73 -34.60
C ILE A 277 4.67 8.24 -34.94
N ASN A 278 5.82 7.66 -35.31
CA ASN A 278 5.92 6.22 -35.53
C ASN A 278 5.94 5.49 -34.18
N ILE A 279 5.14 4.44 -34.06
CA ILE A 279 5.14 3.53 -32.91
C ILE A 279 5.88 2.27 -33.30
N ALA A 280 6.76 1.83 -32.41
CA ALA A 280 7.43 0.54 -32.53
C ALA A 280 6.75 -0.48 -31.60
N ASP A 281 6.77 -1.75 -31.99
CA ASP A 281 6.44 -2.87 -31.12
C ASP A 281 7.58 -3.14 -30.12
N LYS A 282 7.37 -4.11 -29.22
CA LYS A 282 8.36 -4.51 -28.21
C LYS A 282 9.67 -5.06 -28.80
N GLN A 283 9.69 -5.41 -30.09
CA GLN A 283 10.85 -5.93 -30.82
C GLN A 283 11.53 -4.83 -31.66
N GLY A 284 11.02 -3.60 -31.62
CA GLY A 284 11.53 -2.45 -32.37
C GLY A 284 11.05 -2.38 -33.82
N ALA A 285 10.13 -3.25 -34.25
CA ALA A 285 9.51 -3.15 -35.58
C ALA A 285 8.37 -2.14 -35.57
N SER A 286 8.04 -1.53 -36.70
CA SER A 286 6.98 -0.51 -36.75
C SER A 286 5.59 -1.13 -36.57
N ALA A 287 4.88 -0.72 -35.52
CA ALA A 287 3.48 -1.08 -35.25
C ALA A 287 2.49 -0.15 -35.98
N GLY A 288 2.92 1.05 -36.38
CA GLY A 288 2.16 2.01 -37.17
C GLY A 288 2.48 3.46 -36.83
N THR A 289 1.55 4.37 -37.08
CA THR A 289 1.70 5.81 -36.81
C THR A 289 0.55 6.34 -35.98
N VAL A 290 0.82 7.37 -35.19
CA VAL A 290 -0.18 8.09 -34.41
C VAL A 290 -0.07 9.58 -34.65
N ASP A 291 -1.20 10.21 -34.97
CA ASP A 291 -1.32 11.67 -35.00
C ASP A 291 -1.55 12.25 -33.59
N VAL A 292 -0.72 13.23 -33.23
CA VAL A 292 -0.69 13.90 -31.92
C VAL A 292 -0.69 15.41 -32.12
N THR A 293 -1.64 16.10 -31.50
CA THR A 293 -1.67 17.57 -31.47
C THR A 293 -1.05 18.07 -30.16
N LEU A 294 -0.03 18.93 -30.27
CA LEU A 294 0.63 19.60 -29.15
C LEU A 294 0.11 21.03 -29.00
N SER A 295 -0.51 21.37 -27.87
CA SER A 295 -1.05 22.69 -27.56
C SER A 295 -0.54 23.23 -26.20
N ASP A 296 -0.85 24.51 -25.92
CA ASP A 296 -0.60 25.17 -24.64
C ASP A 296 -1.95 25.66 -24.08
N GLU A 297 -2.47 24.96 -23.08
CA GLU A 297 -3.77 25.21 -22.44
C GLU A 297 -3.60 25.30 -20.92
N ASN A 298 -2.88 26.33 -20.45
CA ASN A 298 -2.37 26.47 -19.07
C ASN A 298 -1.29 25.43 -18.74
N GLY A 299 -0.48 25.09 -19.74
CA GLY A 299 0.55 24.07 -19.69
C GLY A 299 0.54 23.21 -20.96
N ILE A 300 1.61 22.45 -21.17
CA ILE A 300 1.73 21.59 -22.36
C ILE A 300 0.66 20.50 -22.32
N LYS A 301 -0.13 20.42 -23.40
CA LYS A 301 -1.17 19.43 -23.61
C LYS A 301 -0.92 18.67 -24.92
N MET A 302 -1.06 17.36 -24.85
CA MET A 302 -0.94 16.44 -25.99
C MET A 302 -2.26 15.73 -26.18
N VAL A 303 -2.82 15.79 -27.39
CA VAL A 303 -4.07 15.12 -27.73
C VAL A 303 -3.80 14.08 -28.81
N VAL A 304 -4.04 12.82 -28.48
CA VAL A 304 -4.03 11.71 -29.42
C VAL A 304 -5.45 11.49 -29.92
N SER A 305 -5.68 11.80 -31.20
CA SER A 305 -6.98 11.59 -31.85
C SER A 305 -7.31 10.10 -31.96
N GLU A 306 -8.60 9.75 -32.02
CA GLU A 306 -9.05 8.35 -32.10
C GLU A 306 -8.41 7.64 -33.29
N GLN A 307 -7.58 6.64 -33.00
CA GLN A 307 -6.82 5.87 -33.99
C GLN A 307 -6.81 4.39 -33.60
N THR A 308 -6.54 3.53 -34.57
CA THR A 308 -6.48 2.07 -34.35
C THR A 308 -5.12 1.55 -34.79
N LEU A 309 -4.44 0.85 -33.89
CA LEU A 309 -3.21 0.10 -34.16
C LEU A 309 -3.40 -1.32 -33.66
N GLU A 310 -3.05 -2.32 -34.46
CA GLU A 310 -3.11 -3.75 -34.07
C GLU A 310 -4.44 -4.17 -33.42
N ASP A 311 -5.58 -3.76 -34.02
CA ASP A 311 -6.94 -4.01 -33.52
C ASP A 311 -7.31 -3.33 -32.19
N ILE A 312 -6.45 -2.44 -31.69
CA ILE A 312 -6.68 -1.63 -30.49
C ILE A 312 -6.99 -0.20 -30.92
N THR A 313 -8.21 0.26 -30.64
CA THR A 313 -8.62 1.65 -30.82
C THR A 313 -8.33 2.45 -29.55
N PHE A 314 -7.70 3.60 -29.68
CA PHE A 314 -7.39 4.46 -28.55
C PHE A 314 -7.53 5.94 -28.88
N ASN A 315 -7.90 6.72 -27.86
CA ASN A 315 -7.88 8.17 -27.87
C ASN A 315 -7.54 8.63 -26.45
N PHE A 316 -6.59 9.55 -26.31
CA PHE A 316 -6.28 10.08 -24.99
C PHE A 316 -5.66 11.47 -25.05
N GLU A 317 -5.85 12.20 -23.96
CA GLU A 317 -5.30 13.51 -23.68
C GLU A 317 -4.31 13.38 -22.52
N LEU A 318 -3.13 13.95 -22.69
CA LEU A 318 -2.14 14.15 -21.65
C LEU A 318 -1.96 15.64 -21.41
N ALA A 319 -2.33 16.12 -20.22
CA ALA A 319 -2.17 17.52 -19.83
C ALA A 319 -1.12 17.66 -18.73
N THR A 320 -0.20 18.61 -18.88
CA THR A 320 0.83 18.91 -17.89
C THR A 320 0.71 20.34 -17.38
N HIS A 321 1.31 20.66 -16.22
CA HIS A 321 1.46 22.06 -15.79
C HIS A 321 2.75 22.71 -16.30
N LEU A 322 3.50 22.03 -17.18
CA LEU A 322 4.78 22.52 -17.67
C LEU A 322 4.55 23.76 -18.55
N PRO A 323 5.27 24.87 -18.32
CA PRO A 323 5.07 26.08 -19.11
C PRO A 323 5.54 25.89 -20.56
N LYS A 324 4.99 26.65 -21.50
CA LYS A 324 5.44 26.66 -22.90
C LYS A 324 6.95 26.88 -23.06
N ASN A 325 7.57 27.57 -22.11
CA ASN A 325 9.01 27.85 -22.08
C ASN A 325 9.86 26.57 -22.15
N VAL A 326 9.31 25.42 -21.72
CA VAL A 326 9.95 24.11 -21.86
C VAL A 326 10.27 23.77 -23.33
N LEU A 327 9.48 24.29 -24.28
CA LEU A 327 9.70 24.09 -25.72
C LEU A 327 10.73 25.06 -26.33
N ASN A 328 11.10 26.13 -25.61
CA ASN A 328 11.90 27.24 -26.14
C ASN A 328 13.38 27.17 -25.73
N ASN A 329 13.89 26.00 -25.31
CA ASN A 329 15.27 25.81 -24.86
C ASN A 329 15.73 26.83 -23.79
N SER A 330 14.80 27.30 -22.95
CA SER A 330 15.11 28.18 -21.83
C SER A 330 15.26 27.38 -20.53
N SER A 331 16.11 27.83 -19.61
CA SER A 331 16.20 27.20 -18.28
C SER A 331 14.97 27.50 -17.43
N PHE A 332 14.54 26.54 -16.62
CA PHE A 332 13.41 26.67 -15.71
C PHE A 332 13.57 25.73 -14.51
N ASP A 333 12.91 26.09 -13.40
CA ASP A 333 12.90 25.31 -12.17
C ASP A 333 11.57 24.57 -12.01
N LEU A 334 11.64 23.32 -11.55
CA LEU A 334 10.47 22.52 -11.21
C LEU A 334 10.51 22.09 -9.75
N ASN A 335 9.49 22.44 -8.98
CA ASN A 335 9.29 21.85 -7.65
C ASN A 335 8.54 20.51 -7.73
N LYS A 336 7.71 20.36 -8.77
CA LYS A 336 6.92 19.16 -9.06
C LYS A 336 6.63 19.04 -10.55
N VAL A 337 6.29 17.84 -10.99
CA VAL A 337 5.72 17.51 -12.30
C VAL A 337 4.36 16.87 -12.09
N LYS A 338 3.35 17.34 -12.83
CA LYS A 338 2.00 16.76 -12.85
C LYS A 338 1.66 16.46 -14.30
N ILE A 339 1.22 15.24 -14.56
CA ILE A 339 0.71 14.76 -15.85
C ILE A 339 -0.67 14.20 -15.56
N SER A 340 -1.69 14.67 -16.28
CA SER A 340 -3.08 14.22 -16.15
C SER A 340 -3.47 13.52 -17.44
N THR A 341 -3.96 12.29 -17.33
CA THR A 341 -4.33 11.45 -18.47
C THR A 341 -5.84 11.23 -18.47
N THR A 342 -6.49 11.51 -19.59
CA THR A 342 -7.91 11.17 -19.80
C THR A 342 -8.07 10.53 -21.16
N GLY A 343 -8.79 9.43 -21.27
CA GLY A 343 -8.94 8.76 -22.56
C GLY A 343 -9.52 7.37 -22.46
N LYS A 344 -9.59 6.71 -23.60
CA LYS A 344 -10.13 5.36 -23.72
C LYS A 344 -9.27 4.54 -24.65
N VAL A 345 -9.06 3.28 -24.29
CA VAL A 345 -8.36 2.27 -25.07
C VAL A 345 -9.26 1.04 -25.11
N ARG A 346 -9.53 0.49 -26.29
CA ARG A 346 -10.49 -0.60 -26.45
C ARG A 346 -10.10 -1.54 -27.58
N LYS A 347 -10.50 -2.79 -27.41
CA LYS A 347 -10.58 -3.81 -28.46
C LYS A 347 -11.95 -4.49 -28.41
N SER A 348 -12.20 -5.48 -29.25
CA SER A 348 -13.51 -6.15 -29.37
C SER A 348 -14.12 -6.61 -28.03
N GLU A 349 -13.31 -7.18 -27.14
CA GLU A 349 -13.76 -7.84 -25.90
C GLU A 349 -13.37 -7.09 -24.61
N ALA A 350 -12.61 -6.00 -24.71
CA ALA A 350 -12.12 -5.28 -23.54
C ALA A 350 -11.99 -3.77 -23.79
N SER A 351 -12.15 -2.98 -22.73
CA SER A 351 -11.87 -1.54 -22.75
C SER A 351 -11.33 -1.05 -21.42
N MET A 352 -10.43 -0.08 -21.49
CA MET A 352 -9.94 0.72 -20.38
C MET A 352 -10.28 2.18 -20.64
N GLU A 353 -10.91 2.83 -19.67
CA GLU A 353 -11.19 4.27 -19.69
C GLU A 353 -10.50 4.91 -18.50
N LEU A 354 -9.68 5.93 -18.78
CA LEU A 354 -8.96 6.72 -17.80
C LEU A 354 -9.66 8.06 -17.68
N ASN A 355 -10.08 8.44 -16.49
CA ASN A 355 -10.73 9.72 -16.23
C ASN A 355 -9.90 10.51 -15.22
N ALA A 356 -9.18 11.51 -15.75
CA ALA A 356 -8.29 12.37 -14.99
C ALA A 356 -7.30 11.60 -14.09
N VAL A 357 -6.61 10.61 -14.66
CA VAL A 357 -5.54 9.88 -13.96
C VAL A 357 -4.30 10.75 -13.87
N ASN A 358 -3.94 11.18 -12.66
CA ASN A 358 -2.86 12.11 -12.40
C ASN A 358 -1.61 11.35 -11.93
N LEU A 359 -0.51 11.48 -12.67
CA LEU A 359 0.83 11.25 -12.16
C LEU A 359 1.35 12.57 -11.58
N MET A 360 1.79 12.57 -10.32
CA MET A 360 2.45 13.69 -9.67
C MET A 360 3.77 13.23 -9.07
N VAL A 361 4.84 13.98 -9.36
CA VAL A 361 6.18 13.76 -8.83
C VAL A 361 6.63 15.06 -8.17
N GLU A 362 6.96 15.01 -6.88
CA GLU A 362 7.48 16.13 -6.10
C GLU A 362 8.97 15.92 -5.83
N PHE A 363 9.77 16.98 -5.94
CA PHE A 363 11.21 16.94 -5.72
C PHE A 363 11.60 17.50 -4.35
N GLU A 364 12.67 16.97 -3.75
CA GLU A 364 13.22 17.48 -2.47
C GLU A 364 13.67 18.94 -2.57
N SER A 365 14.22 19.29 -3.73
CA SER A 365 14.70 20.63 -4.07
C SER A 365 14.29 20.96 -5.51
N PRO A 366 14.11 22.24 -5.85
CA PRO A 366 13.80 22.63 -7.22
C PRO A 366 14.77 21.99 -8.23
N LEU A 367 14.22 21.28 -9.21
CA LEU A 367 14.96 20.69 -10.31
C LEU A 367 15.18 21.76 -11.38
N THR A 368 16.40 22.30 -11.47
CA THR A 368 16.76 23.25 -12.52
C THR A 368 17.08 22.50 -13.80
N ILE A 369 16.19 22.60 -14.78
CA ILE A 369 16.45 22.08 -16.13
C ILE A 369 17.22 23.15 -16.90
N THR A 370 18.42 22.79 -17.35
CA THR A 370 19.25 23.63 -18.23
C THR A 370 19.41 22.93 -19.57
N PRO A 371 18.82 23.46 -20.64
CA PRO A 371 18.93 22.86 -21.96
C PRO A 371 20.38 22.77 -22.45
N GLY A 372 20.75 21.63 -23.03
CA GLY A 372 22.10 21.37 -23.57
C GLY A 372 23.19 21.09 -22.53
N ALA A 373 22.86 20.88 -21.25
CA ALA A 373 23.84 20.44 -20.25
C ALA A 373 24.33 19.00 -20.55
N ASP A 374 25.64 18.77 -20.48
CA ASP A 374 26.27 17.47 -20.75
C ASP A 374 25.75 16.33 -19.84
N LYS A 375 25.23 16.69 -18.66
CA LYS A 375 24.56 15.77 -17.74
C LYS A 375 23.36 16.49 -17.09
N PRO A 376 22.12 16.03 -17.32
CA PRO A 376 20.98 16.57 -16.60
C PRO A 376 21.14 16.26 -15.09
N PRO A 377 20.70 17.15 -14.19
CA PRO A 377 20.71 16.88 -12.76
C PRO A 377 19.85 15.64 -12.46
N LEU A 378 20.36 14.73 -11.64
CA LEU A 378 19.60 13.58 -11.18
C LEU A 378 18.48 14.08 -10.25
N PRO A 379 17.20 13.83 -10.56
CA PRO A 379 16.10 14.29 -9.72
C PRO A 379 16.12 13.54 -8.39
N LYS A 380 16.08 14.30 -7.29
CA LYS A 380 15.81 13.76 -5.97
C LYS A 380 14.31 13.81 -5.72
N ILE A 381 13.66 12.68 -5.94
CA ILE A 381 12.22 12.54 -5.77
C ILE A 381 11.92 12.44 -4.28
N LYS A 382 11.06 13.33 -3.79
CA LYS A 382 10.53 13.30 -2.42
C LYS A 382 9.33 12.36 -2.34
N LEU A 383 8.41 12.49 -3.30
CA LEU A 383 7.18 11.71 -3.36
C LEU A 383 6.78 11.54 -4.84
N ALA A 384 6.22 10.39 -5.19
CA ALA A 384 5.45 10.25 -6.41
C ALA A 384 4.11 9.57 -6.14
N ASN A 385 3.07 9.95 -6.86
CA ASN A 385 1.78 9.29 -6.82
C ASN A 385 1.16 9.23 -8.21
N LEU A 386 0.45 8.14 -8.46
CA LEU A 386 -0.43 7.95 -9.60
C LEU A 386 -1.83 7.75 -9.02
N SER A 387 -2.83 8.54 -9.41
CA SER A 387 -4.18 8.34 -8.91
C SER A 387 -5.24 8.86 -9.86
N GLY A 388 -6.36 8.14 -9.95
CA GLY A 388 -7.55 8.65 -10.63
C GLY A 388 -8.56 7.56 -10.92
N LYS A 389 -9.65 7.98 -11.56
CA LYS A 389 -10.75 7.10 -11.89
C LYS A 389 -10.41 6.26 -13.12
N THR A 390 -10.63 4.96 -13.02
CA THR A 390 -10.41 3.96 -14.06
C THR A 390 -11.66 3.10 -14.21
N ILE A 391 -12.11 2.92 -15.46
CA ILE A 391 -13.17 1.97 -15.80
C ILE A 391 -12.57 0.88 -16.67
N LEU A 392 -12.60 -0.36 -16.18
CA LEU A 392 -12.11 -1.53 -16.91
C LEU A 392 -13.30 -2.41 -17.27
N LYS A 393 -13.34 -2.89 -18.51
CA LYS A 393 -14.34 -3.85 -19.00
C LYS A 393 -13.61 -4.99 -19.69
N ALA A 394 -13.91 -6.22 -19.32
CA ALA A 394 -13.41 -7.41 -19.99
C ALA A 394 -14.35 -8.59 -19.70
N ASP A 395 -14.55 -9.46 -20.70
CA ASP A 395 -15.29 -10.72 -20.57
C ASP A 395 -16.69 -10.56 -19.93
N GLY A 396 -17.39 -9.46 -20.24
CA GLY A 396 -18.71 -9.14 -19.71
C GLY A 396 -18.73 -8.59 -18.27
N ALA A 397 -17.59 -8.54 -17.59
CA ALA A 397 -17.43 -7.92 -16.29
C ALA A 397 -16.95 -6.46 -16.42
N THR A 398 -17.25 -5.62 -15.42
CA THR A 398 -16.81 -4.23 -15.34
C THR A 398 -16.27 -3.92 -13.96
N PHE A 399 -15.19 -3.15 -13.88
CA PHE A 399 -14.76 -2.40 -12.70
C PHE A 399 -14.95 -0.92 -12.99
N ASP A 400 -15.60 -0.19 -12.10
CA ASP A 400 -15.70 1.27 -12.11
C ASP A 400 -15.24 1.79 -10.76
N GLY A 401 -14.07 2.43 -10.71
CA GLY A 401 -13.48 2.85 -9.45
C GLY A 401 -12.26 3.73 -9.58
N ASN A 402 -11.65 4.04 -8.44
CA ASN A 402 -10.37 4.72 -8.36
C ASN A 402 -9.25 3.70 -8.20
N ALA A 403 -8.12 3.96 -8.87
CA ALA A 403 -6.87 3.27 -8.63
C ALA A 403 -5.84 4.30 -8.19
N SER A 404 -5.01 3.95 -7.20
CA SER A 404 -3.87 4.78 -6.83
C SER A 404 -2.62 3.98 -6.46
N MET A 405 -1.47 4.58 -6.72
CA MET A 405 -0.16 4.11 -6.32
C MET A 405 0.61 5.28 -5.70
N LYS A 406 1.27 5.04 -4.57
CA LYS A 406 2.12 6.02 -3.89
C LYS A 406 3.53 5.43 -3.79
N PHE A 407 4.52 6.29 -4.02
CA PHE A 407 5.94 5.95 -3.95
C PHE A 407 6.63 6.95 -3.04
N THR A 408 7.46 6.42 -2.15
CA THR A 408 8.25 7.21 -1.21
C THR A 408 9.73 7.12 -1.52
N GLN A 409 10.49 8.11 -1.08
CA GLN A 409 11.93 8.14 -1.26
C GLN A 409 12.63 7.04 -0.46
N LEU A 410 13.65 6.42 -1.07
CA LEU A 410 14.55 5.52 -0.34
C LEU A 410 15.58 6.33 0.47
N THR A 411 15.59 6.10 1.78
CA THR A 411 16.54 6.72 2.73
C THR A 411 17.92 6.07 2.69
N GLN A 412 18.02 4.85 2.15
CA GLN A 412 19.26 4.15 1.90
C GLN A 412 19.53 4.07 0.39
N PRO A 413 20.80 4.08 -0.05
CA PRO A 413 21.10 3.89 -1.47
C PRO A 413 20.50 2.57 -1.95
N ALA A 414 19.80 2.59 -3.09
CA ALA A 414 19.27 1.37 -3.69
C ALA A 414 20.39 0.34 -3.84
N MET A 415 20.09 -0.93 -3.55
CA MET A 415 21.07 -2.01 -3.63
C MET A 415 21.70 -2.14 -5.02
N ASN A 416 21.04 -1.62 -6.07
CA ASN A 416 21.52 -1.59 -7.44
C ASN A 416 21.78 -0.17 -7.99
N GLY A 417 21.78 0.86 -7.13
CA GLY A 417 22.13 2.25 -7.45
C GLY A 417 21.17 3.05 -8.34
N ASN A 418 20.13 2.41 -8.90
CA ASN A 418 19.28 3.04 -9.93
C ASN A 418 17.90 3.47 -9.43
N SER A 419 17.42 2.94 -8.31
CA SER A 419 16.13 3.30 -7.74
C SER A 419 16.28 4.40 -6.67
N THR A 420 15.55 5.50 -6.79
CA THR A 420 15.50 6.57 -5.76
C THR A 420 14.22 6.52 -4.92
N VAL A 421 13.26 5.68 -5.34
CA VAL A 421 11.95 5.53 -4.72
C VAL A 421 11.59 4.05 -4.56
N SER A 422 10.69 3.78 -3.62
CA SER A 422 10.07 2.48 -3.40
C SER A 422 8.55 2.58 -3.46
N LEU A 423 7.89 1.48 -3.79
CA LEU A 423 6.44 1.39 -3.70
C LEU A 423 6.01 1.43 -2.24
N GLU A 424 5.19 2.41 -1.89
CA GLU A 424 4.65 2.63 -0.55
C GLU A 424 3.22 2.13 -0.42
N LYS A 425 2.37 2.42 -1.41
CA LYS A 425 0.95 2.07 -1.35
C LYS A 425 0.40 1.75 -2.73
N VAL A 426 -0.48 0.76 -2.80
CA VAL A 426 -1.39 0.52 -3.94
C VAL A 426 -2.79 0.43 -3.38
N SER A 427 -3.76 1.09 -4.00
CA SER A 427 -5.16 0.90 -3.67
C SER A 427 -6.05 0.87 -4.89
N ILE A 428 -7.11 0.07 -4.79
CA ILE A 428 -8.24 0.05 -5.70
C ILE A 428 -9.51 0.19 -4.87
N ASP A 429 -10.45 0.99 -5.35
CA ASP A 429 -11.68 1.30 -4.65
C ASP A 429 -12.80 1.52 -5.66
N GLY A 430 -13.79 0.64 -5.70
CA GLY A 430 -14.85 0.75 -6.70
C GLY A 430 -15.90 -0.34 -6.67
N GLU A 431 -16.74 -0.33 -7.70
CA GLU A 431 -17.80 -1.31 -7.91
C GLU A 431 -17.42 -2.28 -9.04
N PHE A 432 -17.68 -3.56 -8.79
CA PHE A 432 -17.58 -4.63 -9.77
C PHE A 432 -18.97 -5.03 -10.23
N LEU A 433 -19.18 -5.10 -11.55
CA LEU A 433 -20.36 -5.71 -12.17
C LEU A 433 -19.93 -7.05 -12.78
N THR A 434 -20.55 -8.13 -12.35
CA THR A 434 -20.28 -9.48 -12.86
C THR A 434 -20.92 -9.67 -14.24
N SER A 435 -20.42 -10.66 -15.00
CA SER A 435 -21.03 -11.07 -16.27
C SER A 435 -22.50 -11.52 -16.15
N GLY A 436 -22.93 -11.93 -14.95
CA GLY A 436 -24.31 -12.31 -14.65
C GLY A 436 -25.24 -11.14 -14.29
N GLY A 437 -24.70 -9.92 -14.17
CA GLY A 437 -25.45 -8.70 -13.86
C GLY A 437 -25.60 -8.40 -12.36
N SER A 438 -24.98 -9.18 -11.47
CA SER A 438 -24.84 -8.80 -10.05
C SER A 438 -23.72 -7.78 -9.88
N SER A 439 -23.83 -6.88 -8.89
CA SER A 439 -22.73 -6.00 -8.53
C SER A 439 -22.35 -6.11 -7.06
N PHE A 440 -21.08 -5.79 -6.75
CA PHE A 440 -20.54 -5.71 -5.41
C PHE A 440 -19.49 -4.61 -5.34
N SER A 441 -19.39 -3.90 -4.21
CA SER A 441 -18.28 -2.98 -3.97
C SER A 441 -17.11 -3.70 -3.31
N ALA A 442 -15.91 -3.34 -3.74
CA ALA A 442 -14.69 -3.81 -3.12
C ALA A 442 -13.63 -2.71 -3.05
N ASN A 443 -12.93 -2.68 -1.92
CA ASN A 443 -11.73 -1.89 -1.72
C ASN A 443 -10.59 -2.85 -1.41
N ALA A 444 -9.43 -2.65 -2.02
CA ALA A 444 -8.21 -3.34 -1.62
C ALA A 444 -7.07 -2.34 -1.55
N THR A 445 -6.33 -2.37 -0.44
CA THR A 445 -5.17 -1.50 -0.19
C THR A 445 -4.00 -2.36 0.26
N LEU A 446 -2.86 -2.24 -0.42
CA LEU A 446 -1.57 -2.78 -0.01
C LEU A 446 -0.67 -1.62 0.38
N THR A 447 -0.20 -1.60 1.63
CA THR A 447 0.76 -0.62 2.14
C THR A 447 2.06 -1.33 2.50
N VAL A 448 3.20 -0.85 2.03
CA VAL A 448 4.54 -1.29 2.44
C VAL A 448 5.02 -0.36 3.55
N ASN A 449 4.81 -0.78 4.80
CA ASN A 449 5.01 0.01 6.03
C ASN A 449 6.45 0.49 6.24
N ASN A 450 7.43 -0.15 5.58
CA ASN A 450 8.84 0.23 5.64
C ASN A 450 9.43 0.62 4.26
N ALA A 451 8.60 1.10 3.33
CA ALA A 451 8.99 1.43 1.95
C ALA A 451 10.17 2.42 1.86
N ALA A 452 10.29 3.37 2.80
CA ALA A 452 11.42 4.30 2.82
C ALA A 452 12.78 3.63 3.08
N THR A 453 12.77 2.40 3.60
CA THR A 453 13.99 1.61 3.93
C THR A 453 14.06 0.27 3.20
N PHE A 454 12.98 -0.14 2.52
CA PHE A 454 12.89 -1.39 1.78
C PHE A 454 12.67 -1.10 0.30
N ASP A 455 13.63 -1.48 -0.54
CA ASP A 455 13.57 -1.28 -1.99
C ASP A 455 12.69 -2.36 -2.63
N THR A 456 11.39 -2.06 -2.77
CA THR A 456 10.40 -2.98 -3.35
C THR A 456 10.72 -3.32 -4.80
N PHE A 457 11.33 -2.41 -5.57
CA PHE A 457 11.66 -2.67 -6.97
C PHE A 457 12.91 -3.53 -7.12
N ALA A 458 13.89 -3.38 -6.24
CA ALA A 458 15.03 -4.30 -6.18
C ALA A 458 14.57 -5.68 -5.71
N PHE A 459 13.66 -5.77 -4.74
CA PHE A 459 13.07 -7.05 -4.30
C PHE A 459 12.34 -7.76 -5.44
N LEU A 460 11.45 -7.07 -6.18
CA LEU A 460 10.69 -7.66 -7.28
C LEU A 460 11.57 -8.11 -8.46
N ARG A 461 12.75 -7.49 -8.63
CA ARG A 461 13.74 -7.87 -9.65
C ARG A 461 14.79 -8.86 -9.13
N HIS A 462 14.79 -9.15 -7.83
CA HIS A 462 15.78 -10.03 -7.23
C HIS A 462 15.60 -11.45 -7.78
N GLN A 463 16.71 -12.01 -8.24
CA GLN A 463 16.79 -13.43 -8.57
C GLN A 463 17.84 -14.05 -7.66
N PRO A 464 17.54 -15.17 -6.99
CA PRO A 464 18.50 -15.85 -6.13
C PRO A 464 19.70 -16.36 -6.94
N GLU A 465 19.47 -16.64 -8.22
CA GLU A 465 20.50 -17.01 -9.19
C GLU A 465 20.33 -16.23 -10.48
N MET A 466 21.41 -15.68 -11.00
CA MET A 466 21.40 -14.97 -12.29
C MET A 466 22.63 -15.31 -13.11
N TRP A 467 22.47 -15.28 -14.44
CA TRP A 467 23.57 -15.28 -15.39
C TRP A 467 23.92 -13.85 -15.76
N ILE A 468 25.18 -13.48 -15.60
CA ILE A 468 25.72 -12.25 -16.18
C ILE A 468 26.57 -12.59 -17.38
N ASN A 469 26.59 -11.68 -18.36
CA ASN A 469 27.54 -11.68 -19.45
C ASN A 469 28.36 -10.39 -19.36
N GLY A 470 29.67 -10.48 -19.59
CA GLY A 470 30.55 -9.33 -19.60
C GLY A 470 31.64 -9.47 -20.64
N HIS A 471 32.25 -8.34 -20.98
CA HIS A 471 33.44 -8.28 -21.82
C HIS A 471 34.56 -7.61 -21.03
N SER A 472 35.76 -8.18 -21.06
CA SER A 472 36.95 -7.49 -20.54
C SER A 472 37.68 -6.81 -21.70
N THR A 473 37.81 -5.49 -21.63
CA THR A 473 38.72 -4.72 -22.51
C THR A 473 40.12 -4.61 -21.94
N ASP A 474 40.31 -4.97 -20.66
CA ASP A 474 41.61 -4.97 -20.01
C ASP A 474 42.37 -6.23 -20.42
N ASP A 475 43.54 -5.97 -20.99
CA ASP A 475 44.53 -6.86 -21.59
C ASP A 475 44.69 -8.19 -20.82
N PRO A 476 44.17 -9.33 -21.32
CA PRO A 476 44.53 -10.65 -20.79
C PRO A 476 45.92 -11.03 -21.31
N LEU A 477 46.92 -10.21 -20.98
CA LEU A 477 48.33 -10.36 -21.33
C LEU A 477 48.99 -11.43 -20.45
N ASP A 478 48.54 -12.66 -20.65
CA ASP A 478 49.35 -13.86 -20.39
C ASP A 478 48.94 -15.01 -21.33
N ALA A 479 47.70 -14.97 -21.86
CA ALA A 479 47.19 -15.95 -22.80
C ALA A 479 48.03 -15.98 -24.10
N ARG A 480 48.36 -14.82 -24.69
CA ARG A 480 49.16 -14.78 -25.94
C ARG A 480 50.59 -15.33 -25.76
N LEU A 481 51.20 -15.14 -24.59
CA LEU A 481 52.57 -15.57 -24.28
C LEU A 481 52.65 -17.06 -23.89
N LYS A 482 51.69 -17.57 -23.13
CA LYS A 482 51.62 -19.01 -22.78
C LYS A 482 51.16 -19.87 -23.97
N PHE A 483 50.17 -19.44 -24.75
CA PHE A 483 49.68 -20.21 -25.91
C PHE A 483 50.74 -20.32 -27.02
N SER A 484 51.47 -19.23 -27.31
CA SER A 484 52.58 -19.25 -28.28
C SER A 484 53.76 -20.13 -27.82
N SER A 485 53.95 -20.32 -26.51
CA SER A 485 54.96 -21.22 -25.96
C SER A 485 54.58 -22.71 -26.02
N LEU A 486 53.29 -23.03 -26.07
CA LEU A 486 52.77 -24.40 -26.08
C LEU A 486 52.52 -24.94 -27.51
N TYR A 487 52.21 -24.05 -28.46
CA TYR A 487 51.99 -24.39 -29.87
C TYR A 487 52.74 -23.41 -30.79
N PRO A 488 54.09 -23.41 -30.78
CA PRO A 488 54.90 -22.47 -31.55
C PRO A 488 54.70 -22.57 -33.07
N ASP A 489 54.14 -23.68 -33.57
CA ASP A 489 54.07 -24.00 -35.00
C ASP A 489 52.68 -23.75 -35.64
N GLN A 490 51.66 -23.31 -34.89
CA GLN A 490 50.33 -23.02 -35.43
C GLN A 490 50.08 -21.50 -35.51
N ILE A 491 50.37 -20.93 -36.68
CA ILE A 491 50.42 -19.46 -36.88
C ILE A 491 49.04 -18.78 -36.90
N GLN A 492 47.92 -19.51 -36.98
CA GLN A 492 46.57 -18.94 -36.94
C GLN A 492 45.55 -19.99 -36.45
N PRO A 493 45.19 -20.07 -35.15
CA PRO A 493 44.02 -20.83 -34.77
C PRO A 493 42.74 -20.03 -35.10
N PRO A 494 41.69 -20.68 -35.66
CA PRO A 494 40.35 -20.12 -35.67
C PRO A 494 39.85 -20.02 -34.21
N SER A 495 39.05 -19.00 -33.91
CA SER A 495 38.23 -18.77 -32.69
C SER A 495 38.37 -19.78 -31.53
N PHE A 496 38.74 -19.28 -30.33
CA PHE A 496 38.84 -20.09 -29.11
C PHE A 496 37.56 -19.96 -28.26
N ASP A 497 36.76 -21.01 -28.20
CA ASP A 497 35.65 -21.11 -27.24
C ASP A 497 36.01 -22.08 -26.11
N ALA A 498 36.41 -21.55 -24.96
CA ALA A 498 36.60 -22.35 -23.76
C ALA A 498 35.36 -22.32 -22.85
N ASN A 499 34.62 -23.42 -22.88
CA ASN A 499 33.48 -23.59 -22.02
C ASN A 499 33.91 -24.26 -20.70
N PHE A 500 34.09 -23.46 -19.65
CA PHE A 500 34.57 -23.91 -18.34
C PHE A 500 33.44 -24.36 -17.40
N SER A 501 32.36 -24.95 -17.92
CA SER A 501 31.44 -25.67 -17.05
C SER A 501 32.16 -26.95 -16.57
N HIS A 502 32.48 -27.05 -15.27
CA HIS A 502 33.10 -28.23 -14.64
C HIS A 502 34.63 -28.43 -14.84
N GLY A 503 35.41 -27.36 -14.98
CA GLY A 503 36.89 -27.44 -14.93
C GLY A 503 37.55 -28.07 -16.17
N GLN A 504 36.88 -27.99 -17.33
CA GLN A 504 37.42 -28.44 -18.61
C GLN A 504 37.64 -27.24 -19.54
N THR A 505 38.77 -27.22 -20.23
CA THR A 505 39.07 -26.28 -21.32
C THR A 505 38.85 -27.00 -22.64
N CYS A 506 37.92 -26.53 -23.47
CA CYS A 506 37.68 -27.09 -24.80
C CYS A 506 38.25 -26.18 -25.88
N TYR A 507 38.73 -26.78 -26.98
CA TYR A 507 39.34 -26.09 -28.11
C TYR A 507 38.54 -26.37 -29.38
N TYR A 508 38.32 -25.33 -30.19
CA TYR A 508 37.75 -25.45 -31.54
C TYR A 508 38.80 -25.12 -32.59
N GLY A 509 39.39 -26.15 -33.21
CA GLY A 509 40.14 -26.02 -34.46
C GLY A 509 39.23 -26.25 -35.68
N SER A 510 39.69 -25.92 -36.89
CA SER A 510 38.94 -26.20 -38.13
C SER A 510 38.58 -27.68 -38.31
N ASP A 511 39.31 -28.60 -37.65
CA ASP A 511 39.17 -30.05 -37.84
C ASP A 511 39.22 -30.90 -36.56
N ASN A 512 39.27 -30.32 -35.34
CA ASN A 512 39.32 -31.10 -34.08
C ASN A 512 38.66 -30.38 -32.90
N TYR A 513 37.87 -31.15 -32.13
CA TYR A 513 37.32 -30.78 -30.81
C TYR A 513 38.07 -31.58 -29.74
N GLU A 514 38.87 -30.91 -28.92
CA GLU A 514 39.61 -31.54 -27.81
C GLU A 514 39.25 -30.79 -26.52
N CYS A 515 38.87 -31.51 -25.46
CA CYS A 515 38.68 -30.94 -24.13
C CYS A 515 39.73 -31.51 -23.17
N ARG A 516 40.39 -30.64 -22.41
CA ARG A 516 41.39 -31.01 -21.39
C ARG A 516 40.90 -30.58 -20.01
N GLY A 517 41.11 -31.42 -19.00
CA GLY A 517 40.50 -31.30 -17.66
C GLY A 517 41.21 -30.38 -16.66
N GLU A 518 41.87 -29.31 -17.11
CA GLU A 518 42.53 -28.34 -16.21
C GLU A 518 42.17 -26.91 -16.63
N ASP A 519 41.98 -26.00 -15.65
CA ASP A 519 41.84 -24.55 -15.90
C ASP A 519 43.18 -24.04 -16.42
N PHE A 520 43.28 -23.94 -17.75
CA PHE A 520 44.57 -23.90 -18.42
C PHE A 520 45.34 -22.57 -18.22
N LEU A 521 44.75 -21.54 -17.60
CA LEU A 521 45.36 -20.20 -17.54
C LEU A 521 45.01 -19.38 -16.28
N GLY A 522 44.30 -19.94 -15.30
CA GLY A 522 43.80 -19.17 -14.14
C GLY A 522 42.70 -18.17 -14.52
N ALA A 523 42.07 -18.38 -15.68
CA ALA A 523 41.06 -17.48 -16.23
C ALA A 523 39.78 -17.50 -15.39
N THR A 524 39.44 -18.65 -14.80
CA THR A 524 38.27 -18.76 -13.91
C THR A 524 38.49 -18.01 -12.61
N GLU A 525 39.70 -18.03 -12.04
CA GLU A 525 40.05 -17.29 -10.83
C GLU A 525 40.02 -15.77 -11.09
N TYR A 526 40.61 -15.31 -12.20
CA TYR A 526 40.55 -13.90 -12.61
C TYR A 526 39.12 -13.40 -12.85
N VAL A 527 38.31 -14.14 -13.61
CA VAL A 527 36.89 -13.77 -13.84
C VAL A 527 36.11 -13.85 -12.53
N SER A 528 36.37 -14.84 -11.67
CA SER A 528 35.78 -14.90 -10.33
C SER A 528 36.09 -13.63 -9.53
N ASP A 529 37.35 -13.18 -9.52
CA ASP A 529 37.77 -12.00 -8.78
C ASP A 529 37.16 -10.72 -9.36
N LEU A 530 37.10 -10.60 -10.69
CA LEU A 530 36.46 -9.48 -11.37
C LEU A 530 34.96 -9.43 -11.06
N VAL A 531 34.28 -10.58 -11.10
CA VAL A 531 32.86 -10.71 -10.74
C VAL A 531 32.64 -10.39 -9.26
N LYS A 532 33.49 -10.87 -8.34
CA LYS A 532 33.40 -10.55 -6.90
C LYS A 532 33.69 -9.08 -6.61
N GLN A 533 34.60 -8.45 -7.36
CA GLN A 533 34.86 -7.02 -7.24
C GLN A 533 33.66 -6.19 -7.71
N GLN A 534 33.01 -6.62 -8.78
CA GLN A 534 31.82 -5.97 -9.32
C GLN A 534 30.57 -6.23 -8.45
N TYR A 535 30.48 -7.42 -7.84
CA TYR A 535 29.36 -7.86 -7.01
C TYR A 535 29.84 -8.34 -5.63
N PRO A 536 30.19 -7.44 -4.70
CA PRO A 536 30.76 -7.80 -3.39
C PRO A 536 29.79 -8.56 -2.49
N SER A 537 28.48 -8.48 -2.75
CA SER A 537 27.41 -9.13 -1.99
C SER A 537 27.13 -10.57 -2.40
N LEU A 538 27.86 -11.09 -3.40
CA LEU A 538 27.71 -12.44 -3.91
C LEU A 538 28.07 -13.49 -2.84
N ILE A 539 27.27 -14.56 -2.71
CA ILE A 539 27.61 -15.71 -1.87
C ILE A 539 28.59 -16.63 -2.61
N GLU A 540 28.25 -17.00 -3.84
CA GLU A 540 28.93 -18.04 -4.59
C GLU A 540 28.85 -17.78 -6.10
N ILE A 541 29.88 -18.19 -6.84
CA ILE A 541 29.82 -18.36 -8.29
C ILE A 541 29.71 -19.86 -8.56
N LYS A 542 28.57 -20.30 -9.11
CA LYS A 542 28.32 -21.72 -9.42
C LYS A 542 29.00 -22.17 -10.69
N ASN A 543 28.97 -21.32 -11.72
CA ASN A 543 29.51 -21.62 -13.04
C ASN A 543 30.16 -20.37 -13.64
N ILE A 544 31.24 -20.57 -14.40
CA ILE A 544 31.90 -19.54 -15.20
C ILE A 544 32.15 -20.13 -16.58
N ASN A 545 31.79 -19.41 -17.63
CA ASN A 545 32.21 -19.69 -19.01
C ASN A 545 33.02 -18.50 -19.52
N VAL A 546 34.10 -18.74 -20.26
CA VAL A 546 34.97 -17.69 -20.79
C VAL A 546 35.25 -17.96 -22.25
N SER A 547 34.67 -17.14 -23.13
CA SER A 547 34.91 -17.20 -24.58
C SER A 547 36.02 -16.22 -24.96
N VAL A 548 37.00 -16.65 -25.77
CA VAL A 548 38.04 -15.75 -26.30
C VAL A 548 37.98 -15.75 -27.83
N ASN A 549 37.36 -14.74 -28.40
CA ASN A 549 37.27 -14.61 -29.84
C ASN A 549 38.53 -13.93 -30.41
N HIS A 550 39.11 -14.57 -31.42
CA HIS A 550 40.23 -14.03 -32.19
C HIS A 550 39.72 -13.55 -33.55
N ALA A 551 39.58 -12.23 -33.69
CA ALA A 551 39.22 -11.58 -34.96
C ALA A 551 40.35 -10.61 -35.38
N GLY A 552 41.37 -11.12 -36.06
CA GLY A 552 42.50 -10.31 -36.53
C GLY A 552 43.53 -10.02 -35.43
N VAL A 553 43.85 -8.74 -35.18
CA VAL A 553 44.87 -8.33 -34.16
C VAL A 553 44.29 -8.02 -32.78
N ALA A 554 42.97 -8.01 -32.63
CA ALA A 554 42.28 -7.76 -31.37
C ALA A 554 41.79 -9.08 -30.75
N LEU A 555 41.98 -9.22 -29.44
CA LEU A 555 41.37 -10.28 -28.63
C LEU A 555 40.12 -9.69 -27.98
N ASP A 556 38.97 -10.32 -28.19
CA ASP A 556 37.74 -10.01 -27.45
C ASP A 556 37.47 -11.16 -26.48
N THR A 557 37.49 -10.87 -25.18
CA THR A 557 37.22 -11.87 -24.14
C THR A 557 35.87 -11.61 -23.54
N GLY A 558 34.91 -12.46 -23.89
CA GLY A 558 33.60 -12.52 -23.26
C GLY A 558 33.60 -13.53 -22.11
N TYR A 559 32.84 -13.26 -21.07
CA TYR A 559 32.58 -14.23 -20.02
C TYR A 559 31.09 -14.27 -19.67
N SER A 560 30.64 -15.41 -19.17
CA SER A 560 29.33 -15.54 -18.53
C SER A 560 29.48 -16.23 -17.18
N ALA A 561 28.88 -15.71 -16.12
CA ALA A 561 28.95 -16.30 -14.79
C ALA A 561 27.55 -16.51 -14.19
N GLN A 562 27.32 -17.70 -13.62
CA GLN A 562 26.13 -17.99 -12.81
C GLN A 562 26.43 -17.67 -11.36
N MET A 563 25.75 -16.66 -10.86
CA MET A 563 25.96 -16.06 -9.54
C MET A 563 24.83 -16.45 -8.59
N VAL A 564 25.16 -16.74 -7.33
CA VAL A 564 24.22 -16.97 -6.23
C VAL A 564 24.27 -15.80 -5.25
N PHE A 565 23.14 -15.15 -5.08
CA PHE A 565 22.98 -14.03 -4.14
C PHE A 565 22.35 -14.50 -2.83
N PRO A 566 22.57 -13.78 -1.72
CA PRO A 566 21.80 -14.00 -0.50
C PRO A 566 20.32 -13.75 -0.76
N ASP A 567 19.47 -14.35 0.09
CA ASP A 567 18.07 -13.97 0.17
C ASP A 567 17.99 -12.44 0.34
N PHE A 568 17.14 -11.80 -0.45
CA PHE A 568 16.94 -10.36 -0.37
C PHE A 568 16.42 -9.92 1.01
N GLU A 569 15.73 -10.83 1.70
CA GLU A 569 15.11 -10.58 2.99
C GLU A 569 15.77 -11.38 4.11
N THR A 570 15.96 -10.73 5.26
CA THR A 570 16.43 -11.34 6.50
C THR A 570 15.39 -11.17 7.62
N ALA A 571 15.64 -11.76 8.79
CA ALA A 571 14.78 -11.54 9.96
C ALA A 571 14.77 -10.07 10.42
N GLU A 572 15.87 -9.36 10.19
CA GLU A 572 16.06 -7.95 10.54
C GLU A 572 15.61 -6.99 9.44
N GLN A 573 15.62 -7.42 8.17
CA GLN A 573 15.30 -6.59 7.01
C GLN A 573 14.43 -7.36 6.00
N PHE A 574 13.12 -7.15 6.05
CA PHE A 574 12.15 -7.73 5.12
C PHE A 574 11.05 -6.71 4.79
N ALA A 575 10.27 -6.95 3.74
CA ALA A 575 9.12 -6.11 3.41
C ALA A 575 8.05 -6.23 4.50
N GLN A 576 7.85 -5.16 5.26
CA GLN A 576 6.73 -5.06 6.18
C GLN A 576 5.56 -4.51 5.40
N ALA A 577 4.48 -5.28 5.28
CA ALA A 577 3.36 -4.90 4.44
C ALA A 577 2.01 -5.22 5.09
N THR A 578 1.03 -4.35 4.87
CA THR A 578 -0.35 -4.53 5.30
C THR A 578 -1.22 -4.59 4.05
N LEU A 579 -1.94 -5.70 3.87
CA LEU A 579 -3.00 -5.83 2.89
C LEU A 579 -4.34 -5.69 3.61
N SER A 580 -5.19 -4.76 3.20
CA SER A 580 -6.56 -4.62 3.67
C SER A 580 -7.53 -4.77 2.51
N VAL A 581 -8.57 -5.58 2.67
CA VAL A 581 -9.60 -5.85 1.65
C VAL A 581 -10.97 -5.71 2.30
N THR A 582 -11.81 -4.83 1.75
CA THR A 582 -13.21 -4.67 2.15
C THR A 582 -14.12 -5.24 1.08
N LEU A 583 -15.12 -6.02 1.50
CA LEU A 583 -16.08 -6.69 0.63
C LEU A 583 -17.49 -6.54 1.18
N ASP A 584 -18.44 -6.25 0.31
CA ASP A 584 -19.86 -6.41 0.61
C ASP A 584 -20.23 -7.90 0.58
N LEU A 585 -20.93 -8.39 1.61
CA LEU A 585 -21.34 -9.77 1.74
C LEU A 585 -22.85 -9.92 1.55
N ALA A 586 -23.25 -10.75 0.59
CA ALA A 586 -24.65 -11.13 0.38
C ALA A 586 -25.06 -12.30 1.31
N LEU A 587 -25.09 -12.06 2.62
CA LEU A 587 -25.50 -13.06 3.61
C LEU A 587 -27.03 -13.18 3.68
N GLU A 588 -27.54 -14.41 3.58
CA GLU A 588 -28.98 -14.67 3.72
C GLU A 588 -29.48 -14.23 5.11
N GLY A 589 -30.53 -13.40 5.15
CA GLY A 589 -31.08 -12.85 6.39
C GLY A 589 -30.32 -11.65 6.98
N TYR A 590 -29.18 -11.25 6.41
CA TYR A 590 -28.35 -10.14 6.88
C TYR A 590 -27.91 -9.21 5.74
N ALA A 591 -28.85 -8.39 5.26
CA ALA A 591 -28.56 -7.35 4.28
C ALA A 591 -27.50 -6.35 4.81
N ASN A 592 -26.67 -5.80 3.92
CA ASN A 592 -25.62 -4.81 4.25
C ASN A 592 -24.50 -5.33 5.16
N SER A 593 -24.23 -6.63 5.16
CA SER A 593 -23.08 -7.20 5.86
C SER A 593 -21.80 -6.88 5.10
N LYS A 594 -20.71 -6.56 5.81
CA LYS A 594 -19.40 -6.35 5.20
C LYS A 594 -18.32 -7.14 5.93
N ALA A 595 -17.30 -7.52 5.20
CA ALA A 595 -16.07 -8.06 5.77
C ALA A 595 -14.89 -7.16 5.41
N VAL A 596 -14.07 -6.85 6.41
CA VAL A 596 -12.77 -6.22 6.22
C VAL A 596 -11.70 -7.23 6.64
N ILE A 597 -10.93 -7.69 5.68
CA ILE A 597 -9.85 -8.67 5.86
C ILE A 597 -8.55 -7.90 5.85
N THR A 598 -7.74 -8.04 6.89
CA THR A 598 -6.43 -7.42 6.96
C THR A 598 -5.34 -8.44 7.27
N ALA A 599 -4.30 -8.47 6.45
CA ALA A 599 -3.11 -9.28 6.65
C ALA A 599 -1.90 -8.39 6.82
N ASP A 600 -1.27 -8.45 8.00
CA ASP A 600 -0.08 -7.68 8.35
C ASP A 600 1.14 -8.58 8.38
N ARG A 601 2.03 -8.42 7.40
CA ARG A 601 3.35 -9.05 7.42
C ARG A 601 4.28 -8.25 8.32
N ASN A 602 4.34 -8.66 9.58
CA ASN A 602 5.26 -8.12 10.58
C ASN A 602 6.40 -9.09 10.95
N LYS A 603 6.52 -10.21 10.22
CA LYS A 603 7.61 -11.19 10.33
C LYS A 603 8.01 -11.69 8.94
N VAL A 604 9.30 -11.99 8.72
CA VAL A 604 9.85 -12.43 7.42
C VAL A 604 9.09 -13.60 6.78
N LYS A 605 8.47 -14.46 7.58
CA LYS A 605 7.61 -15.57 7.12
C LYS A 605 6.37 -15.70 8.00
N GLY A 606 5.70 -14.59 8.31
CA GLY A 606 4.52 -14.63 9.15
C GLY A 606 3.90 -13.26 9.34
N GLY A 607 2.86 -13.23 10.13
CA GLY A 607 2.07 -12.02 10.30
C GLY A 607 0.84 -12.20 11.15
N ASP A 608 0.05 -11.15 11.22
CA ASP A 608 -1.27 -11.15 11.80
C ASP A 608 -2.31 -11.17 10.69
N LEU A 609 -3.31 -12.03 10.81
CA LEU A 609 -4.50 -12.00 9.97
C LEU A 609 -5.68 -11.62 10.85
N SER A 610 -6.43 -10.60 10.44
CA SER A 610 -7.67 -10.21 11.08
C SER A 610 -8.82 -10.11 10.09
N ILE A 611 -10.02 -10.48 10.50
CA ILE A 611 -11.26 -10.33 9.76
C ILE A 611 -12.23 -9.58 10.67
N ALA A 612 -12.58 -8.35 10.31
CA ALA A 612 -13.66 -7.62 10.95
C ALA A 612 -14.95 -7.87 10.17
N LEU A 613 -15.95 -8.40 10.87
CA LEU A 613 -17.30 -8.54 10.34
C LEU A 613 -18.15 -7.38 10.84
N ILE A 614 -18.76 -6.68 9.91
CA ILE A 614 -19.57 -5.49 10.16
C ILE A 614 -21.02 -5.82 9.84
N ARG A 615 -21.90 -5.66 10.84
CA ARG A 615 -23.32 -5.96 10.71
C ARG A 615 -24.14 -5.18 11.74
N ASP A 616 -25.14 -4.44 11.29
CA ASP A 616 -26.08 -3.71 12.14
C ASP A 616 -25.37 -2.85 13.22
N GLY A 617 -24.31 -2.12 12.83
CA GLY A 617 -23.47 -1.31 13.73
C GLY A 617 -22.54 -2.11 14.64
N ARG A 618 -22.54 -3.45 14.57
CA ARG A 618 -21.61 -4.30 15.32
C ARG A 618 -20.38 -4.61 14.49
N VAL A 619 -19.22 -4.36 15.07
CA VAL A 619 -17.94 -4.82 14.55
C VAL A 619 -17.45 -5.96 15.43
N THR A 620 -17.31 -7.15 14.84
CA THR A 620 -16.68 -8.31 15.48
C THR A 620 -15.40 -8.65 14.74
N THR A 621 -14.27 -8.56 15.41
CA THR A 621 -12.95 -8.78 14.83
C THR A 621 -12.40 -10.13 15.26
N TYR A 622 -12.08 -10.99 14.29
CA TYR A 622 -11.41 -12.27 14.48
C TYR A 622 -9.93 -12.08 14.12
N SER A 623 -9.00 -12.44 15.00
CA SER A 623 -7.57 -12.27 14.78
C SER A 623 -6.80 -13.54 15.08
N VAL A 624 -5.87 -13.89 14.19
CA VAL A 624 -4.97 -15.04 14.33
C VAL A 624 -3.55 -14.61 14.00
N LEU A 625 -2.58 -15.24 14.67
CA LEU A 625 -1.16 -15.07 14.34
C LEU A 625 -0.74 -16.24 13.45
N VAL A 626 -0.24 -15.92 12.26
CA VAL A 626 0.22 -16.88 11.26
C VAL A 626 1.74 -16.94 11.29
N ASN A 627 2.28 -18.14 11.40
CA ASN A 627 3.70 -18.41 11.24
C ASN A 627 3.87 -19.43 10.10
N ALA A 628 4.72 -19.17 9.12
CA ALA A 628 4.93 -20.11 8.01
C ALA A 628 5.46 -21.47 8.48
N ASP A 629 6.18 -21.53 9.60
CA ASP A 629 6.66 -22.78 10.19
C ASP A 629 5.52 -23.59 10.84
N ASN A 630 4.40 -22.94 11.18
CA ASN A 630 3.19 -23.58 11.68
C ASN A 630 1.94 -22.86 11.12
N PRO A 631 1.47 -23.24 9.92
CA PRO A 631 0.42 -22.51 9.22
C PRO A 631 -0.96 -22.63 9.89
N ILE A 632 -1.11 -23.53 10.87
CA ILE A 632 -2.34 -23.66 11.66
C ILE A 632 -2.19 -22.79 12.91
N PRO A 633 -2.94 -21.68 13.03
CA PRO A 633 -2.82 -20.81 14.19
C PRO A 633 -3.20 -21.54 15.49
N GLU A 634 -2.33 -21.46 16.49
CA GLU A 634 -2.58 -22.05 17.82
C GLU A 634 -3.58 -21.23 18.64
N THR A 635 -3.74 -19.94 18.32
CA THR A 635 -4.64 -19.02 19.03
C THR A 635 -5.54 -18.24 18.09
N LEU A 636 -6.81 -18.15 18.46
CA LEU A 636 -7.81 -17.27 17.85
C LEU A 636 -8.29 -16.28 18.91
N LYS A 637 -8.20 -14.99 18.60
CA LYS A 637 -8.78 -13.92 19.42
C LYS A 637 -10.00 -13.36 18.70
N VAL A 638 -11.11 -13.18 19.40
CA VAL A 638 -12.30 -12.50 18.87
C VAL A 638 -12.61 -11.32 19.78
N THR A 639 -12.76 -10.12 19.21
CA THR A 639 -13.04 -8.88 19.95
C THR A 639 -14.20 -8.10 19.35
N ASN A 640 -14.76 -7.18 20.12
CA ASN A 640 -15.68 -6.16 19.63
C ASN A 640 -15.35 -4.80 20.26
N LEU A 641 -16.08 -3.75 19.88
CA LEU A 641 -15.90 -2.39 20.37
C LEU A 641 -16.44 -2.15 21.80
N ASP A 642 -17.07 -3.14 22.42
CA ASP A 642 -17.49 -3.09 23.84
C ASP A 642 -16.40 -3.61 24.80
N ASN A 643 -15.15 -3.66 24.34
CA ASN A 643 -13.99 -4.22 25.04
C ASN A 643 -14.16 -5.69 25.49
N VAL A 644 -15.01 -6.45 24.79
CA VAL A 644 -15.12 -7.90 25.01
C VAL A 644 -14.02 -8.58 24.21
N ALA A 645 -13.28 -9.49 24.85
CA ALA A 645 -12.30 -10.35 24.19
C ALA A 645 -12.54 -11.81 24.54
N LEU A 646 -12.66 -12.65 23.52
CA LEU A 646 -12.68 -14.11 23.60
C LEU A 646 -11.35 -14.63 23.05
N GLU A 647 -10.59 -15.34 23.86
CA GLU A 647 -9.31 -15.93 23.46
C GLU A 647 -9.42 -17.45 23.50
N LEU A 648 -9.18 -18.10 22.36
CA LEU A 648 -9.15 -19.55 22.20
C LEU A 648 -7.72 -20.00 21.93
N THR A 649 -7.33 -21.11 22.52
CA THR A 649 -6.06 -21.77 22.32
C THR A 649 -6.28 -23.24 22.02
N ARG A 650 -5.71 -23.70 20.92
CA ARG A 650 -5.70 -25.10 20.51
C ARG A 650 -4.39 -25.76 20.92
N ARG A 651 -4.48 -26.92 21.57
CA ARG A 651 -3.34 -27.82 21.82
C ARG A 651 -3.72 -29.24 21.42
N GLY A 652 -3.23 -29.70 20.26
CA GLY A 652 -3.65 -30.96 19.66
C GLY A 652 -5.16 -30.95 19.34
N ASN A 653 -5.91 -31.85 19.98
CA ASN A 653 -7.38 -31.94 19.87
C ASN A 653 -8.12 -31.22 21.01
N GLN A 654 -7.41 -30.54 21.91
CA GLN A 654 -8.02 -29.78 23.00
C GLN A 654 -8.14 -28.30 22.64
N LEU A 655 -9.32 -27.72 22.86
CA LEU A 655 -9.56 -26.29 22.81
C LEU A 655 -9.81 -25.80 24.24
N SER A 656 -9.17 -24.70 24.60
CA SER A 656 -9.39 -24.00 25.87
C SER A 656 -9.40 -22.50 25.64
N GLY A 657 -9.97 -21.74 26.56
CA GLY A 657 -10.01 -20.29 26.38
C GLY A 657 -10.56 -19.53 27.56
N LYS A 658 -10.62 -18.20 27.39
CA LYS A 658 -11.20 -17.26 28.36
C LYS A 658 -12.02 -16.20 27.63
N ILE A 659 -12.94 -15.59 28.36
CA ILE A 659 -13.64 -14.39 27.92
C ILE A 659 -13.38 -13.29 28.96
N SER A 660 -13.02 -12.10 28.50
CA SER A 660 -12.81 -10.90 29.31
C SER A 660 -13.61 -9.72 28.79
N VAL A 661 -13.93 -8.79 29.69
CA VAL A 661 -14.56 -7.49 29.39
C VAL A 661 -13.74 -6.45 30.15
N ASP A 662 -13.29 -5.41 29.47
CA ASP A 662 -12.41 -4.37 30.04
C ASP A 662 -11.15 -4.99 30.70
N GLY A 663 -10.56 -5.97 30.03
CA GLY A 663 -9.42 -6.76 30.51
C GLY A 663 -9.73 -7.72 31.69
N THR A 664 -10.91 -7.60 32.31
CA THR A 664 -11.32 -8.44 33.43
C THR A 664 -11.95 -9.73 32.93
N LYS A 665 -11.42 -10.87 33.35
CA LYS A 665 -11.98 -12.19 33.00
C LYS A 665 -13.39 -12.33 33.55
N VAL A 666 -14.35 -12.73 32.70
CA VAL A 666 -15.76 -12.99 33.04
C VAL A 666 -16.24 -14.39 32.65
N GLY A 667 -15.45 -15.13 31.86
CA GLY A 667 -15.79 -16.49 31.42
C GLY A 667 -14.58 -17.38 31.12
N THR A 668 -14.85 -18.68 30.99
CA THR A 668 -13.88 -19.72 30.60
C THR A 668 -14.46 -20.64 29.55
N ILE A 669 -13.59 -21.16 28.68
CA ILE A 669 -13.97 -22.07 27.60
C ILE A 669 -13.19 -23.36 27.76
N LYS A 670 -13.89 -24.50 27.73
CA LYS A 670 -13.31 -25.85 27.83
C LYS A 670 -14.06 -26.85 26.97
N ASN A 671 -13.36 -27.89 26.53
CA ASN A 671 -14.00 -29.10 26.03
C ASN A 671 -14.87 -29.73 27.12
N ALA A 672 -16.13 -30.03 26.79
CA ALA A 672 -16.96 -30.95 27.55
C ALA A 672 -16.64 -32.40 27.17
N ASP A 673 -16.97 -33.33 28.05
CA ASP A 673 -16.77 -34.78 27.81
C ASP A 673 -17.53 -35.30 26.57
N SER A 674 -18.53 -34.55 26.12
CA SER A 674 -19.31 -34.79 24.90
C SER A 674 -18.61 -34.37 23.59
N GLY A 675 -17.44 -33.73 23.67
CA GLY A 675 -16.75 -33.14 22.51
C GLY A 675 -17.27 -31.74 22.11
N LEU A 676 -18.25 -31.20 22.83
CA LEU A 676 -18.76 -29.83 22.65
C LEU A 676 -17.87 -28.80 23.37
N PHE A 677 -17.78 -27.60 22.83
CA PHE A 677 -17.08 -26.49 23.50
C PHE A 677 -18.05 -25.73 24.41
N MET A 678 -17.79 -25.76 25.72
CA MET A 678 -18.63 -25.12 26.74
C MET A 678 -18.00 -23.83 27.23
N VAL A 679 -18.77 -22.75 27.20
CA VAL A 679 -18.49 -21.47 27.85
C VAL A 679 -19.13 -21.48 29.24
N ARG A 680 -18.36 -21.19 30.28
CA ARG A 680 -18.85 -21.03 31.66
C ARG A 680 -18.54 -19.63 32.16
N TYR A 681 -19.57 -18.90 32.57
CA TYR A 681 -19.50 -17.52 33.05
C TYR A 681 -19.35 -17.46 34.57
N GLN A 682 -18.86 -16.33 35.08
CA GLN A 682 -18.70 -16.09 36.52
C GLN A 682 -20.03 -16.00 37.30
N ASP A 683 -21.13 -15.70 36.63
CA ASP A 683 -22.48 -15.72 37.21
C ASP A 683 -23.03 -17.16 37.41
N GLY A 684 -22.24 -18.19 37.05
CA GLY A 684 -22.60 -19.60 37.15
C GLY A 684 -23.36 -20.15 35.93
N SER A 685 -23.77 -19.29 34.99
CA SER A 685 -24.40 -19.73 33.74
C SER A 685 -23.39 -20.34 32.77
N PHE A 686 -23.89 -21.11 31.80
CA PHE A 686 -23.06 -21.74 30.77
C PHE A 686 -23.83 -21.87 29.44
N GLU A 687 -23.09 -21.93 28.34
CA GLU A 687 -23.63 -22.17 26.99
C GLU A 687 -22.60 -22.89 26.10
N THR A 688 -23.01 -23.32 24.91
CA THR A 688 -22.12 -23.94 23.90
C THR A 688 -21.67 -22.91 22.87
N LEU A 689 -20.46 -23.06 22.32
CA LEU A 689 -20.00 -22.24 21.17
C LEU A 689 -20.58 -22.70 19.83
N GLN A 690 -21.03 -23.97 19.77
CA GLN A 690 -21.72 -24.57 18.64
C GLN A 690 -23.23 -24.32 18.76
#